data_AF-A0A1M7HFW2-F1
#
_entry.id   AF-A0A1M7HFW2-F1
#
_cell.length_a   1.000
_cell.length_b   1.000
_cell.length_c   1.000
_cell.angle_alpha   90.00
_cell.angle_beta   90.00
_cell.angle_gamma   90.00
#
_symmetry.space_group_name_H-M   'P 1'
#
loop_
_entity.id
_entity.type
_entity.pdbx_description
1 polymer ?
#
loop_
_entity_poly.entity_id
_entity_poly.type
_entity_poly.pdbx_seq_one_letter_code
_entity_poly.pdbx_strand_id
1 'polypeptide(L)'
;MLQKLPSRVTSFGIAAAMMFSFADLSAFKTSAATAEDMKIRDFSLSDITMTDEYSVNAFAQEIKYLLSFDNDRLLAGFRENAGLNTKGAKRYGGWENTNIAGHAIGHYLTALAQAYQHPDITDAQRSTIKSKMTTLIDGMRECQKNSKGKAGFVWAAAHPNGTSVEVQFDNIEAGKSNIINEAWVPWYTMHKLIAGIVDVYNATGYATAKDLGSDLGDWVYNRCKTWDQRKHNTVLSIEYGGMNDCLYDLYLITGKDNHAAAAHYFDETNLHEAVLKGGANVLNNKHANTTIPKFLGALKRYIALDGKTVNGEKIDASRYLQYADAFWDMVNSHHTYITGGNSEWEHFGMDDVLDKERTNCNCETCNSYNMLKLSRELFKITGDSKYMDFYENTYYNSILSSQNPETGMTTYFQPMATGYFKVYSSPFDHFWCCTGSGMESFTKLGDTIYMHGNDTLYVNMYQSSILNWADKNMKITQESSIPDGNTSKFTIDGSGAVDFRFRIPDWKAGNVNIKVDGDKYSYKTVNGYAQVTGEFKSGDVIEVTIPEAVKAYSLPDKNTVYGFKYGPVVLSAELGKQNMATGSTGMWVTIPKEAIAPSENIRISDNSTTVNTFMSEINDHLVKDANSMKFTLKGTDHDLTFTPHYKQYQQRYGIYWNFQSSSTAVDRPVRSKKTVTDTVQPGYGQYENDNLHDMQEFNTQGVTDDSTYRYAKSGGSFSYRMAIDKEAEYNLLTVKFRKADNGKSIRIVVGDTILYSGTLDYKGSSDVYDVNLIVPQKVIDNNVKAVTADGADYDVLTVTFSSNDDKESAKVCDFIYMTAVKPLYEYDSSIAYFVDCGDHNTYTLSGNDKLGFYNSVTEQLYGPDEVTGAEWGLIDDPTDQYSGSKNSAGIYTANTWCDERNTGDGRAKNASFRYTKNQYENNIDRHLDYGFTLPNGKYSVEMCFSDPWSCSTSPTVYAYYGTDEQSVVAEKCATNGSTVTKGEVVVRNGRLDLNFRSADKAINLNYIIIREIEKDPLPTVTSTITTTTTVTTTTTTVVNVPQPTKLGDANCDSEVDMSDIVLIMQVLANPNKYGEGGTDKNAISKQGMINADVDTSSKGLTTGDALRIQKFLLGLVESLS
;
A
#
# COMPACT_ATOMS: atom_id res chain seq x y z
N MET A 1 7.80 46.41 -60.18
CA MET A 1 7.66 46.07 -61.62
C MET A 1 7.91 44.58 -61.74
N LEU A 2 7.03 43.70 -62.22
CA LEU A 2 5.74 43.80 -62.91
C LEU A 2 4.97 42.47 -62.66
N GLN A 3 3.69 42.60 -62.27
CA GLN A 3 2.50 41.80 -62.68
C GLN A 3 2.48 40.27 -62.41
N LYS A 4 1.44 39.63 -61.84
CA LYS A 4 0.01 39.93 -61.66
C LYS A 4 -0.60 39.00 -60.58
N LEU A 5 -1.45 39.56 -59.72
CA LEU A 5 -2.52 38.94 -58.90
C LEU A 5 -3.65 38.33 -59.79
N PRO A 6 -4.79 37.76 -59.28
CA PRO A 6 -5.24 37.31 -57.92
C PRO A 6 -5.77 35.83 -57.99
N SER A 7 -6.37 35.13 -57.01
CA SER A 7 -7.47 35.49 -56.09
C SER A 7 -7.67 34.45 -54.98
N ARG A 8 -7.89 34.98 -53.76
CA ARG A 8 -8.45 34.35 -52.56
C ARG A 8 -9.90 33.88 -52.76
N VAL A 9 -10.33 32.84 -52.02
CA VAL A 9 -11.59 32.69 -51.21
C VAL A 9 -11.40 31.38 -50.38
N THR A 10 -11.03 31.43 -49.08
CA THR A 10 -11.86 31.12 -47.86
C THR A 10 -12.71 29.84 -47.96
N SER A 11 -12.81 28.91 -47.01
CA SER A 11 -12.54 28.88 -45.57
C SER A 11 -12.90 27.47 -45.03
N PHE A 12 -12.49 27.22 -43.77
CA PHE A 12 -12.84 26.11 -42.85
C PHE A 12 -11.98 24.83 -42.93
N GLY A 13 -11.09 24.75 -41.94
CA GLY A 13 -10.23 23.61 -41.67
C GLY A 13 -10.87 22.64 -40.68
N ILE A 14 -10.54 21.37 -40.89
CA ILE A 14 -10.50 20.31 -39.89
C ILE A 14 -9.11 19.66 -40.00
N ALA A 15 -8.61 19.31 -38.82
CA ALA A 15 -7.31 18.77 -38.49
C ALA A 15 -6.95 17.45 -39.19
N ALA A 16 -5.65 17.27 -39.45
CA ALA A 16 -4.89 16.08 -39.07
C ALA A 16 -3.38 16.30 -39.31
N ALA A 17 -2.58 15.82 -38.35
CA ALA A 17 -1.18 15.40 -38.47
C ALA A 17 -0.13 16.45 -38.90
N MET A 18 0.63 16.95 -37.92
CA MET A 18 2.04 17.28 -38.15
C MET A 18 2.92 16.50 -37.18
N MET A 19 3.74 15.64 -37.78
CA MET A 19 4.94 15.06 -37.21
C MET A 19 5.79 16.14 -36.55
N PHE A 20 6.04 16.01 -35.24
CA PHE A 20 7.14 16.72 -34.62
C PHE A 20 8.42 15.93 -34.84
N SER A 21 9.36 16.60 -35.52
CA SER A 21 10.71 16.13 -35.78
C SER A 21 11.49 15.97 -34.48
N PHE A 22 12.02 14.76 -34.26
CA PHE A 22 13.08 14.49 -33.31
C PHE A 22 14.38 15.17 -33.75
N ALA A 23 14.77 16.24 -33.06
CA ALA A 23 16.12 16.81 -32.87
C ALA A 23 15.91 18.09 -32.04
N ASP A 24 16.46 18.29 -30.85
CA ASP A 24 17.86 18.13 -30.47
C ASP A 24 17.92 18.04 -28.92
N LEU A 25 17.95 16.81 -28.37
CA LEU A 25 18.21 16.56 -26.95
C LEU A 25 19.74 16.51 -26.74
N SER A 26 20.41 17.66 -26.80
CA SER A 26 21.87 17.69 -26.61
C SER A 26 22.42 19.03 -26.10
N ALA A 27 21.92 19.55 -24.96
CA ALA A 27 22.63 20.60 -24.23
C ALA A 27 22.23 20.78 -22.75
N PHE A 28 22.30 19.72 -21.94
CA PHE A 28 22.65 19.87 -20.52
C PHE A 28 24.05 19.31 -20.34
N LYS A 29 25.07 20.18 -20.44
CA LYS A 29 26.42 19.86 -19.99
C LYS A 29 26.42 19.92 -18.47
N THR A 30 26.13 18.80 -17.81
CA THR A 30 26.56 18.58 -16.43
C THR A 30 28.08 18.50 -16.44
N SER A 31 28.76 19.57 -16.03
CA SER A 31 30.19 19.50 -15.77
C SER A 31 30.38 18.63 -14.54
N ALA A 32 31.07 17.49 -14.70
CA ALA A 32 31.51 16.67 -13.57
C ALA A 32 32.35 17.56 -12.62
N ALA A 33 31.78 17.88 -11.46
CA ALA A 33 32.50 18.59 -10.40
C ALA A 33 33.26 17.54 -9.59
N THR A 34 34.57 17.64 -9.44
CA THR A 34 35.30 16.71 -8.56
C THR A 34 34.82 16.86 -7.11
N ALA A 35 34.87 15.79 -6.32
CA ALA A 35 34.49 15.77 -4.90
C ALA A 35 35.15 16.86 -4.03
N GLU A 36 36.31 17.39 -4.41
CA GLU A 36 36.99 18.50 -3.72
C GLU A 36 36.40 19.90 -4.03
N ASP A 37 35.47 20.01 -4.98
CA ASP A 37 34.88 21.26 -5.51
C ASP A 37 33.40 21.47 -5.11
N MET A 38 32.89 20.84 -4.03
CA MET A 38 31.56 21.18 -3.51
C MET A 38 31.50 22.69 -3.19
N LYS A 39 30.75 23.44 -4.00
CA LYS A 39 30.65 24.91 -3.92
C LYS A 39 29.80 25.37 -2.73
N ILE A 40 28.89 24.51 -2.27
CA ILE A 40 27.97 24.77 -1.17
C ILE A 40 28.27 23.76 -0.06
N ARG A 41 28.40 24.27 1.16
CA ARG A 41 28.77 23.53 2.36
C ARG A 41 27.75 23.73 3.46
N ASP A 42 27.78 22.79 4.38
CA ASP A 42 26.90 22.73 5.53
C ASP A 42 27.45 23.61 6.65
N PHE A 43 26.55 24.28 7.38
CA PHE A 43 26.89 24.70 8.72
C PHE A 43 26.87 23.51 9.68
N SER A 44 27.62 23.62 10.77
CA SER A 44 27.50 22.66 11.86
C SER A 44 26.14 22.83 12.55
N LEU A 45 25.60 21.75 13.11
CA LEU A 45 24.41 21.80 13.96
C LEU A 45 24.58 22.76 15.14
N SER A 46 25.82 22.97 15.60
CA SER A 46 26.15 23.92 16.68
C SER A 46 25.94 25.39 16.29
N ASP A 47 25.92 25.69 14.99
CA ASP A 47 25.92 27.05 14.49
C ASP A 47 24.49 27.61 14.40
N ILE A 48 23.48 26.74 14.41
CA ILE A 48 22.07 27.09 14.17
C ILE A 48 21.26 26.82 15.42
N THR A 49 20.64 27.87 15.96
CA THR A 49 19.67 27.79 17.05
C THR A 49 18.26 27.98 16.51
N MET A 50 17.37 27.04 16.76
CA MET A 50 15.96 27.16 16.36
C MET A 50 15.23 28.08 17.32
N THR A 51 14.43 29.02 16.80
CA THR A 51 13.59 29.90 17.63
C THR A 51 12.11 29.83 17.26
N ASP A 52 11.76 29.06 16.24
CA ASP A 52 10.39 28.68 15.91
C ASP A 52 9.78 27.77 16.98
N GLU A 53 8.66 28.20 17.58
CA GLU A 53 8.07 27.53 18.75
C GLU A 53 7.73 26.06 18.50
N TYR A 54 7.21 25.73 17.30
CA TYR A 54 6.82 24.35 16.98
C TYR A 54 8.04 23.43 16.91
N SER A 55 9.11 23.87 16.26
CA SER A 55 10.34 23.06 16.11
C SER A 55 11.16 23.01 17.39
N VAL A 56 11.16 24.08 18.20
CA VAL A 56 11.74 24.08 19.54
C VAL A 56 11.03 23.03 20.43
N ASN A 57 9.70 22.98 20.39
CA ASN A 57 8.94 21.96 21.12
C ASN A 57 9.24 20.54 20.58
N ALA A 58 9.25 20.36 19.26
CA ALA A 58 9.50 19.07 18.64
C ALA A 58 10.89 18.50 19.03
N PHE A 59 11.94 19.33 18.98
CA PHE A 59 13.27 18.99 19.45
C PHE A 59 13.28 18.67 20.96
N ALA A 60 12.59 19.45 21.79
CA ALA A 60 12.54 19.22 23.23
C ALA A 60 11.88 17.88 23.60
N GLN A 61 10.82 17.49 22.89
CA GLN A 61 10.19 16.16 23.08
C GLN A 61 11.13 15.04 22.68
N GLU A 62 11.86 15.21 21.58
CA GLU A 62 12.85 14.23 21.12
C GLU A 62 13.99 14.06 22.14
N ILE A 63 14.55 15.17 22.66
CA ILE A 63 15.59 15.10 23.69
C ILE A 63 15.09 14.37 24.95
N LYS A 64 13.84 14.63 25.36
CA LYS A 64 13.23 13.93 26.50
C LYS A 64 13.14 12.42 26.23
N TYR A 65 12.75 12.03 25.03
CA TYR A 65 12.67 10.63 24.62
C TYR A 65 14.05 9.97 24.60
N LEU A 66 15.05 10.58 23.94
CA LEU A 66 16.42 10.04 23.85
C LEU A 66 17.07 9.84 25.22
N LEU A 67 16.83 10.75 26.17
CA LEU A 67 17.38 10.65 27.52
C LEU A 67 16.72 9.56 28.37
N SER A 68 15.51 9.10 28.01
CA SER A 68 14.75 8.10 28.76
C SER A 68 15.23 6.66 28.58
N PHE A 69 16.07 6.40 27.58
CA PHE A 69 16.60 5.06 27.31
C PHE A 69 17.57 4.55 28.39
N ASP A 70 17.57 3.24 28.61
CA ASP A 70 18.49 2.52 29.48
C ASP A 70 19.59 1.86 28.63
N ASN A 71 20.84 2.27 28.86
CA ASN A 71 22.00 1.76 28.12
C ASN A 71 22.27 0.28 28.35
N ASP A 72 22.01 -0.26 29.54
CA ASP A 72 22.23 -1.69 29.80
C ASP A 72 21.17 -2.53 29.07
N ARG A 73 19.94 -2.01 28.88
CA ARG A 73 18.92 -2.65 28.02
C ARG A 73 19.30 -2.61 26.53
N LEU A 74 19.80 -1.48 26.03
CA LEU A 74 20.31 -1.36 24.66
C LEU A 74 21.50 -2.32 24.42
N LEU A 75 22.38 -2.50 25.42
CA LEU A 75 23.52 -3.42 25.32
C LEU A 75 23.16 -4.90 25.56
N ALA A 76 21.94 -5.21 26.00
CA ALA A 76 21.57 -6.56 26.42
C ALA A 76 21.82 -7.58 25.30
N GLY A 77 21.32 -7.32 24.09
CA GLY A 77 21.46 -8.24 22.97
C GLY A 77 22.91 -8.46 22.51
N PHE A 78 23.70 -7.39 22.51
CA PHE A 78 25.14 -7.48 22.20
C PHE A 78 25.90 -8.34 23.21
N ARG A 79 25.61 -8.14 24.51
CA ARG A 79 26.25 -8.90 25.60
C ARG A 79 25.86 -10.37 25.56
N GLU A 80 24.59 -10.68 25.32
CA GLU A 80 24.11 -12.06 25.16
C GLU A 80 24.88 -12.80 24.07
N ASN A 81 24.99 -12.19 22.88
CA ASN A 81 25.70 -12.78 21.74
C ASN A 81 27.21 -12.92 21.98
N ALA A 82 27.83 -12.00 22.70
CA ALA A 82 29.22 -12.09 23.12
C ALA A 82 29.46 -13.04 24.31
N GLY A 83 28.40 -13.57 24.94
CA GLY A 83 28.52 -14.39 26.16
C GLY A 83 28.94 -13.61 27.41
N LEU A 84 28.66 -12.30 27.43
CA LEU A 84 28.93 -11.39 28.55
C LEU A 84 27.69 -11.22 29.45
N ASN A 85 27.90 -10.75 30.68
CA ASN A 85 26.83 -10.52 31.64
C ASN A 85 25.97 -9.31 31.26
N THR A 86 24.65 -9.50 31.08
CA THR A 86 23.69 -8.42 30.76
C THR A 86 23.40 -7.47 31.92
N LYS A 87 23.96 -7.73 33.11
CA LYS A 87 23.70 -7.03 34.38
C LYS A 87 22.22 -7.11 34.82
N GLY A 88 21.53 -8.17 34.41
CA GLY A 88 20.10 -8.34 34.68
C GLY A 88 19.18 -7.49 33.80
N ALA A 89 19.74 -6.72 32.85
CA ALA A 89 18.95 -5.98 31.88
C ALA A 89 18.29 -6.94 30.88
N LYS A 90 17.07 -6.57 30.45
CA LYS A 90 16.33 -7.25 29.39
C LYS A 90 16.29 -6.37 28.15
N ARG A 91 16.26 -7.00 26.97
CA ARG A 91 16.03 -6.32 25.69
C ARG A 91 14.79 -5.42 25.74
N TYR A 92 14.78 -4.42 24.87
CA TYR A 92 13.57 -3.64 24.60
C TYR A 92 12.52 -4.47 23.87
N GLY A 93 11.25 -4.04 23.89
CA GLY A 93 10.15 -4.74 23.23
C GLY A 93 10.16 -4.57 21.71
N GLY A 94 9.08 -5.00 21.05
CA GLY A 94 8.92 -4.86 19.60
C GLY A 94 10.06 -5.49 18.79
N TRP A 95 10.48 -4.81 17.72
CA TRP A 95 11.50 -5.27 16.78
C TRP A 95 12.91 -5.41 17.41
N GLU A 96 13.21 -4.68 18.49
CA GLU A 96 14.49 -4.83 19.21
C GLU A 96 14.59 -6.14 20.02
N ASN A 97 13.52 -6.96 20.02
CA ASN A 97 13.52 -8.31 20.56
C ASN A 97 13.44 -9.40 19.49
N THR A 98 13.72 -9.09 18.23
CA THR A 98 13.62 -10.03 17.09
C THR A 98 14.94 -10.11 16.30
N ASN A 99 14.89 -10.71 15.10
CA ASN A 99 16.03 -10.89 14.20
C ASN A 99 16.60 -9.57 13.63
N ILE A 100 15.93 -8.42 13.77
CA ILE A 100 16.42 -7.11 13.29
C ILE A 100 17.11 -6.28 14.39
N ALA A 101 17.09 -6.74 15.66
CA ALA A 101 17.56 -5.95 16.79
C ALA A 101 18.99 -5.42 16.63
N GLY A 102 19.21 -4.21 17.13
CA GLY A 102 20.40 -3.40 16.91
C GLY A 102 20.19 -2.27 15.90
N HIS A 103 19.18 -2.37 15.03
CA HIS A 103 18.94 -1.35 14.01
C HIS A 103 18.54 -0.01 14.65
N ALA A 104 17.65 -0.03 15.65
CA ALA A 104 17.23 1.19 16.33
C ALA A 104 18.35 1.78 17.19
N ILE A 105 19.27 0.95 17.66
CA ILE A 105 20.46 1.37 18.41
C ILE A 105 21.39 2.18 17.51
N GLY A 106 21.57 1.77 16.25
CA GLY A 106 22.30 2.54 15.26
C GLY A 106 21.71 3.94 15.06
N HIS A 107 20.40 4.01 14.79
CA HIS A 107 19.66 5.27 14.70
C HIS A 107 19.77 6.13 15.96
N TYR A 108 19.66 5.51 17.15
CA TYR A 108 19.78 6.19 18.44
C TYR A 108 21.15 6.84 18.61
N LEU A 109 22.23 6.18 18.18
CA LEU A 109 23.58 6.76 18.22
C LEU A 109 23.71 7.98 17.31
N THR A 110 23.16 7.92 16.09
CA THR A 110 23.10 9.07 15.18
C THR A 110 22.32 10.24 15.80
N ALA A 111 21.13 9.98 16.34
CA ALA A 111 20.31 11.00 16.99
C ALA A 111 21.00 11.62 18.22
N LEU A 112 21.69 10.82 19.05
CA LEU A 112 22.49 11.33 20.16
C LEU A 112 23.68 12.16 19.67
N ALA A 113 24.35 11.78 18.58
CA ALA A 113 25.46 12.52 18.00
C ALA A 113 25.02 13.88 17.45
N GLN A 114 23.83 13.93 16.84
CA GLN A 114 23.20 15.17 16.37
C GLN A 114 22.80 16.06 17.56
N ALA A 115 22.08 15.49 18.55
CA ALA A 115 21.71 16.18 19.78
C ALA A 115 22.92 16.74 20.54
N TYR A 116 24.02 15.98 20.63
CA TYR A 116 25.25 16.39 21.30
C TYR A 116 25.87 17.67 20.71
N GLN A 117 25.62 17.97 19.44
CA GLN A 117 26.13 19.16 18.76
C GLN A 117 25.18 20.35 18.88
N HIS A 118 23.90 20.11 19.16
CA HIS A 118 22.86 21.13 19.16
C HIS A 118 23.11 22.22 20.22
N PRO A 119 22.88 23.51 19.93
CA PRO A 119 23.11 24.59 20.89
C PRO A 119 22.07 24.63 22.02
N ASP A 120 20.84 24.18 21.76
CA ASP A 120 19.71 24.30 22.71
C ASP A 120 19.70 23.27 23.85
N ILE A 121 20.68 22.36 23.93
CA ILE A 121 20.81 21.45 25.07
C ILE A 121 21.74 22.04 26.14
N THR A 122 21.35 21.86 27.40
CA THR A 122 22.15 22.26 28.57
C THR A 122 23.45 21.46 28.66
N ASP A 123 24.46 21.99 29.35
CA ASP A 123 25.73 21.28 29.61
C ASP A 123 25.53 19.94 30.34
N ALA A 124 24.52 19.86 31.22
CA ALA A 124 24.16 18.64 31.92
C ALA A 124 23.57 17.58 30.95
N GLN A 125 22.69 17.99 30.04
CA GLN A 125 22.18 17.12 28.98
C GLN A 125 23.30 16.69 28.05
N ARG A 126 24.16 17.62 27.61
CA ARG A 126 25.31 17.34 26.72
C ARG A 126 26.27 16.33 27.35
N SER A 127 26.57 16.48 28.64
CA SER A 127 27.39 15.54 29.40
C SER A 127 26.72 14.17 29.51
N THR A 128 25.42 14.12 29.77
CA THR A 128 24.63 12.88 29.84
C THR A 128 24.59 12.15 28.50
N ILE A 129 24.33 12.88 27.41
CA ILE A 129 24.31 12.36 26.04
C ILE A 129 25.69 11.79 25.67
N LYS A 130 26.77 12.53 25.94
CA LYS A 130 28.14 12.04 25.72
C LYS A 130 28.42 10.76 26.52
N SER A 131 28.04 10.72 27.79
CA SER A 131 28.17 9.53 28.63
C SER A 131 27.38 8.35 28.06
N LYS A 132 26.17 8.59 27.55
CA LYS A 132 25.34 7.55 26.93
C LYS A 132 26.00 6.97 25.69
N MET A 133 26.43 7.82 24.74
CA MET A 133 27.13 7.38 23.52
C MET A 133 28.41 6.60 23.84
N THR A 134 29.29 7.17 24.67
CA THR A 134 30.58 6.54 24.99
C THR A 134 30.40 5.21 25.72
N THR A 135 29.44 5.10 26.65
CA THR A 135 29.11 3.84 27.31
C THR A 135 28.61 2.77 26.33
N LEU A 136 27.77 3.15 25.35
CA LEU A 136 27.30 2.22 24.32
C LEU A 136 28.44 1.77 23.41
N ILE A 137 29.29 2.69 22.95
CA ILE A 137 30.47 2.37 22.14
C ILE A 137 31.42 1.44 22.89
N ASP A 138 31.71 1.73 24.16
CA ASP A 138 32.60 0.91 24.98
C ASP A 138 32.00 -0.48 25.23
N GLY A 139 30.70 -0.56 25.52
CA GLY A 139 29.99 -1.82 25.67
C GLY A 139 29.99 -2.65 24.39
N MET A 140 29.73 -2.05 23.23
CA MET A 140 29.81 -2.73 21.93
C MET A 140 31.25 -3.15 21.61
N ARG A 141 32.25 -2.33 21.94
CA ARG A 141 33.67 -2.67 21.76
C ARG A 141 34.10 -3.84 22.65
N GLU A 142 33.61 -3.90 23.89
CA GLU A 142 33.80 -5.05 24.77
C GLU A 142 33.18 -6.31 24.16
N CYS A 143 31.94 -6.21 23.65
CA CYS A 143 31.26 -7.32 22.96
C CYS A 143 32.02 -7.77 21.70
N GLN A 144 32.53 -6.83 20.89
CA GLN A 144 33.30 -7.13 19.67
C GLN A 144 34.61 -7.87 19.99
N LYS A 145 35.30 -7.48 21.08
CA LYS A 145 36.53 -8.14 21.53
C LYS A 145 36.29 -9.55 22.08
N ASN A 146 35.09 -9.81 22.60
CA ASN A 146 34.66 -11.12 23.10
C ASN A 146 33.70 -11.82 22.14
N SER A 147 33.67 -11.38 20.87
CA SER A 147 32.71 -11.89 19.89
C SER A 147 32.90 -13.37 19.66
N LYS A 148 31.79 -14.11 19.55
CA LYS A 148 31.76 -15.51 19.13
C LYS A 148 31.78 -15.67 17.60
N GLY A 149 31.74 -14.56 16.86
CA GLY A 149 31.88 -14.53 15.41
C GLY A 149 33.33 -14.34 14.96
N LYS A 150 33.53 -14.10 13.66
CA LYS A 150 34.83 -13.73 13.10
C LYS A 150 35.32 -12.40 13.66
N ALA A 151 36.63 -12.19 13.55
CA ALA A 151 37.29 -10.97 14.01
C ALA A 151 36.62 -9.71 13.46
N GLY A 152 36.36 -8.74 14.35
CA GLY A 152 35.69 -7.47 14.04
C GLY A 152 34.17 -7.51 14.11
N PHE A 153 33.53 -8.67 14.26
CA PHE A 153 32.07 -8.78 14.29
C PHE A 153 31.46 -8.35 15.64
N VAL A 154 30.38 -7.58 15.61
CA VAL A 154 29.53 -7.27 16.77
C VAL A 154 28.05 -7.25 16.34
N TRP A 155 27.16 -7.79 17.18
CA TRP A 155 25.78 -8.03 16.77
C TRP A 155 24.81 -8.11 17.95
N ALA A 156 23.61 -7.53 17.80
CA ALA A 156 22.58 -7.53 18.86
C ALA A 156 21.47 -8.55 18.64
N ALA A 157 21.00 -8.75 17.40
CA ALA A 157 19.88 -9.64 17.14
C ALA A 157 20.14 -11.08 17.59
N ALA A 158 19.07 -11.74 18.05
CA ALA A 158 19.13 -13.16 18.35
C ALA A 158 19.51 -13.94 17.09
N HIS A 159 20.21 -15.07 17.26
CA HIS A 159 20.55 -15.95 16.15
C HIS A 159 19.52 -17.10 16.05
N PRO A 160 18.90 -17.33 14.89
CA PRO A 160 17.96 -18.43 14.70
C PRO A 160 18.54 -19.80 15.10
N ASN A 161 17.79 -20.56 15.90
CA ASN A 161 18.10 -21.93 16.34
C ASN A 161 19.57 -22.20 16.75
N GLY A 162 20.09 -21.58 17.81
CA GLY A 162 21.30 -22.08 18.51
C GLY A 162 22.61 -22.17 17.69
N THR A 163 22.65 -21.59 16.49
CA THR A 163 23.76 -21.64 15.54
C THR A 163 24.73 -20.45 15.71
N SER A 164 25.62 -20.24 14.75
CA SER A 164 26.58 -19.13 14.68
C SER A 164 25.91 -17.76 14.92
N VAL A 165 26.63 -16.82 15.56
CA VAL A 165 26.17 -15.42 15.70
C VAL A 165 26.14 -14.65 14.38
N GLU A 166 26.77 -15.18 13.32
CA GLU A 166 26.73 -14.64 11.95
C GLU A 166 25.64 -15.27 11.06
N VAL A 167 24.82 -16.19 11.60
CA VAL A 167 23.96 -17.07 10.79
C VAL A 167 23.00 -16.33 9.86
N GLN A 168 22.50 -15.16 10.24
CA GLN A 168 21.61 -14.39 9.38
C GLN A 168 22.31 -13.98 8.08
N PHE A 169 23.59 -13.58 8.16
CA PHE A 169 24.40 -13.27 6.98
C PHE A 169 24.70 -14.53 6.15
N ASP A 170 24.95 -15.66 6.82
CA ASP A 170 25.18 -16.94 6.15
C ASP A 170 23.93 -17.42 5.40
N ASN A 171 22.74 -17.21 5.97
CA ASN A 171 21.45 -17.53 5.39
C ASN A 171 21.16 -16.69 4.14
N ILE A 172 21.31 -15.36 4.24
CA ILE A 172 21.11 -14.45 3.10
C ILE A 172 22.03 -14.83 1.93
N GLU A 173 23.30 -15.12 2.20
CA GLU A 173 24.25 -15.57 1.19
C GLU A 173 23.93 -16.94 0.57
N ALA A 174 23.11 -17.75 1.25
CA ALA A 174 22.60 -19.02 0.76
C ALA A 174 21.22 -18.90 0.08
N GLY A 175 20.67 -17.68 -0.04
CA GLY A 175 19.34 -17.43 -0.61
C GLY A 175 18.19 -17.77 0.35
N LYS A 176 18.45 -17.74 1.66
CA LYS A 176 17.47 -17.98 2.73
C LYS A 176 17.15 -16.66 3.42
N SER A 177 15.87 -16.29 3.46
CA SER A 177 15.44 -14.95 3.87
C SER A 177 14.07 -14.93 4.56
N ASN A 178 13.60 -16.07 5.08
CA ASN A 178 12.43 -16.06 5.96
C ASN A 178 12.75 -15.20 7.20
N ILE A 179 11.97 -14.14 7.40
CA ILE A 179 12.22 -13.12 8.41
C ILE A 179 12.18 -13.66 9.85
N ILE A 180 11.32 -14.65 10.10
CA ILE A 180 11.10 -15.20 11.44
C ILE A 180 12.19 -16.20 11.82
N ASN A 181 12.52 -17.13 10.92
CA ASN A 181 13.35 -18.30 11.27
C ASN A 181 14.73 -18.31 10.59
N GLU A 182 15.01 -17.42 9.64
CA GLU A 182 16.26 -17.43 8.87
C GLU A 182 17.04 -16.11 8.98
N ALA A 183 16.50 -14.99 8.51
CA ALA A 183 17.19 -13.70 8.51
C ALA A 183 16.21 -12.54 8.30
N TRP A 184 16.32 -11.48 9.11
CA TRP A 184 15.58 -10.23 8.90
C TRP A 184 16.56 -9.10 8.58
N VAL A 185 16.73 -8.86 7.27
CA VAL A 185 17.51 -7.74 6.69
C VAL A 185 18.83 -7.40 7.42
N PRO A 186 19.73 -8.39 7.67
CA PRO A 186 20.89 -8.18 8.54
C PRO A 186 21.87 -7.12 8.01
N TRP A 187 21.94 -6.91 6.69
CA TRP A 187 22.76 -5.84 6.11
C TRP A 187 22.18 -4.44 6.38
N TYR A 188 20.85 -4.29 6.43
CA TYR A 188 20.23 -3.03 6.87
C TYR A 188 20.59 -2.69 8.32
N THR A 189 20.51 -3.68 9.23
CA THR A 189 20.86 -3.49 10.64
C THR A 189 22.35 -3.16 10.79
N MET A 190 23.23 -3.84 10.04
CA MET A 190 24.66 -3.52 10.00
C MET A 190 24.91 -2.10 9.52
N HIS A 191 24.18 -1.64 8.50
CA HIS A 191 24.27 -0.27 8.03
C HIS A 191 23.98 0.73 9.15
N LYS A 192 22.88 0.57 9.90
CA LYS A 192 22.53 1.50 10.98
C LYS A 192 23.58 1.54 12.07
N LEU A 193 24.13 0.37 12.45
CA LEU A 193 25.20 0.32 13.44
C LEU A 193 26.44 1.08 12.98
N ILE A 194 26.91 0.83 11.75
CA ILE A 194 28.09 1.52 11.21
C ILE A 194 27.84 3.03 11.11
N ALA A 195 26.69 3.46 10.59
CA ALA A 195 26.33 4.87 10.48
C ALA A 195 26.36 5.58 11.86
N GLY A 196 25.67 5.01 12.86
CA GLY A 196 25.66 5.57 14.21
C GLY A 196 27.05 5.62 14.86
N ILE A 197 27.89 4.60 14.64
CA ILE A 197 29.28 4.59 15.15
C ILE A 197 30.11 5.71 14.50
N VAL A 198 29.99 5.90 13.19
CA VAL A 198 30.68 6.96 12.45
C VAL A 198 30.21 8.34 12.93
N ASP A 199 28.91 8.53 13.12
CA ASP A 199 28.34 9.80 13.59
C ASP A 199 28.83 10.15 15.01
N VAL A 200 28.92 9.18 15.91
CA VAL A 200 29.51 9.38 17.24
C VAL A 200 30.96 9.84 17.13
N TYR A 201 31.77 9.22 16.25
CA TYR A 201 33.15 9.65 16.04
C TYR A 201 33.21 11.08 15.50
N ASN A 202 32.42 11.41 14.47
CA ASN A 202 32.39 12.74 13.87
C ASN A 202 31.99 13.82 14.89
N ALA A 203 31.00 13.54 15.75
CA ALA A 203 30.52 14.49 16.75
C ALA A 203 31.46 14.67 17.95
N THR A 204 32.27 13.67 18.30
CA THR A 204 33.00 13.66 19.58
C THR A 204 34.52 13.46 19.49
N GLY A 205 35.01 12.97 18.36
CA GLY A 205 36.40 12.51 18.20
C GLY A 205 36.74 11.26 19.03
N TYR A 206 35.75 10.52 19.55
CA TYR A 206 36.00 9.39 20.44
C TYR A 206 36.66 8.22 19.71
N ALA A 207 37.97 8.03 19.93
CA ALA A 207 38.79 7.08 19.18
C ALA A 207 38.25 5.64 19.20
N THR A 208 37.69 5.18 20.33
CA THR A 208 37.11 3.84 20.44
C THR A 208 35.96 3.61 19.44
N ALA A 209 35.20 4.65 19.08
CA ALA A 209 34.15 4.55 18.06
C ALA A 209 34.76 4.28 16.67
N LYS A 210 35.81 5.03 16.30
CA LYS A 210 36.55 4.80 15.05
C LYS A 210 37.17 3.40 14.99
N ASP A 211 37.76 2.92 16.09
CA ASP A 211 38.35 1.57 16.15
C ASP A 211 37.27 0.48 16.01
N LEU A 212 36.15 0.61 16.73
CA LEU A 212 35.00 -0.29 16.64
C LEU A 212 34.47 -0.37 15.20
N GLY A 213 34.22 0.79 14.59
CA GLY A 213 33.73 0.91 13.21
C GLY A 213 34.75 0.39 12.20
N SER A 214 36.04 0.68 12.38
CA SER A 214 37.08 0.18 11.47
C SER A 214 37.19 -1.35 11.48
N ASP A 215 37.15 -1.98 12.65
CA ASP A 215 37.24 -3.45 12.74
C ASP A 215 35.98 -4.11 12.15
N LEU A 216 34.81 -3.47 12.28
CA LEU A 216 33.58 -3.87 11.58
C LEU A 216 33.73 -3.74 10.05
N GLY A 217 34.27 -2.62 9.56
CA GLY A 217 34.53 -2.42 8.13
C GLY A 217 35.46 -3.47 7.54
N ASP A 218 36.53 -3.83 8.26
CA ASP A 218 37.43 -4.92 7.88
C ASP A 218 36.71 -6.29 7.89
N TRP A 219 35.80 -6.54 8.83
CA TRP A 219 34.95 -7.75 8.82
C TRP A 219 34.05 -7.79 7.57
N VAL A 220 33.37 -6.69 7.25
CA VAL A 220 32.50 -6.58 6.06
C VAL A 220 33.32 -6.84 4.78
N TYR A 221 34.46 -6.16 4.62
CA TYR A 221 35.35 -6.36 3.47
C TYR A 221 35.76 -7.82 3.31
N ASN A 222 36.21 -8.45 4.39
CA ASN A 222 36.68 -9.84 4.37
C ASN A 222 35.58 -10.83 4.00
N ARG A 223 34.32 -10.49 4.28
CA ARG A 223 33.15 -11.28 3.91
C ARG A 223 32.77 -11.04 2.44
N CYS A 224 32.54 -9.80 2.04
CA CYS A 224 32.08 -9.43 0.70
C CYS A 224 33.06 -9.80 -0.41
N LYS A 225 34.37 -9.74 -0.15
CA LYS A 225 35.40 -10.12 -1.15
C LYS A 225 35.34 -11.58 -1.60
N THR A 226 34.59 -12.43 -0.88
CA THR A 226 34.42 -13.85 -1.21
C THR A 226 33.17 -14.13 -2.06
N TRP A 227 32.35 -13.10 -2.33
CA TRP A 227 31.15 -13.26 -3.12
C TRP A 227 31.48 -13.43 -4.60
N ASP A 228 30.91 -14.47 -5.21
CA ASP A 228 30.80 -14.56 -6.66
C ASP A 228 29.58 -13.74 -7.15
N GLN A 229 29.42 -13.63 -8.46
CA GLN A 229 28.32 -12.84 -9.05
C GLN A 229 26.93 -13.32 -8.61
N ARG A 230 26.75 -14.64 -8.44
CA ARG A 230 25.46 -15.21 -8.05
C ARG A 230 25.13 -14.78 -6.63
N LYS A 231 26.05 -15.01 -5.69
CA LYS A 231 25.89 -14.63 -4.29
C LYS A 231 25.71 -13.11 -4.15
N HIS A 232 26.50 -12.33 -4.87
CA HIS A 232 26.36 -10.88 -4.92
C HIS A 232 24.93 -10.46 -5.31
N ASN A 233 24.40 -10.99 -6.41
CA ASN A 233 23.03 -10.68 -6.83
C ASN A 233 21.98 -11.11 -5.79
N THR A 234 22.15 -12.29 -5.18
CA THR A 234 21.26 -12.77 -4.12
C THR A 234 21.28 -11.89 -2.87
N VAL A 235 22.44 -11.37 -2.48
CA VAL A 235 22.54 -10.47 -1.33
C VAL A 235 21.88 -9.13 -1.65
N LEU A 236 22.15 -8.55 -2.83
CA LEU A 236 21.63 -7.23 -3.21
C LEU A 236 20.14 -7.23 -3.57
N SER A 237 19.55 -8.39 -3.87
CA SER A 237 18.09 -8.50 -4.03
C SER A 237 17.33 -8.39 -2.71
N ILE A 238 18.02 -8.49 -1.57
CA ILE A 238 17.44 -8.32 -0.23
C ILE A 238 17.90 -6.99 0.35
N GLU A 239 17.08 -6.36 1.18
CA GLU A 239 17.40 -5.06 1.76
C GLU A 239 18.74 -5.05 2.51
N TYR A 240 19.60 -4.12 2.10
CA TYR A 240 20.87 -3.80 2.76
C TYR A 240 20.93 -2.35 3.25
N GLY A 241 19.81 -1.62 3.21
CA GLY A 241 19.78 -0.17 3.43
C GLY A 241 20.85 0.56 2.57
N GLY A 242 21.56 1.51 3.16
CA GLY A 242 22.72 2.19 2.57
C GLY A 242 24.05 1.64 3.10
N MET A 243 24.28 0.33 3.00
CA MET A 243 25.62 -0.24 3.32
C MET A 243 26.73 0.43 2.49
N ASN A 244 26.45 0.76 1.22
CA ASN A 244 27.37 1.54 0.40
C ASN A 244 27.54 2.98 0.95
N ASP A 245 26.47 3.68 1.33
CA ASP A 245 26.50 5.02 1.97
C ASP A 245 27.42 5.04 3.21
N CYS A 246 27.10 4.21 4.22
CA CYS A 246 27.82 4.26 5.50
C CYS A 246 29.27 3.75 5.43
N LEU A 247 29.59 2.82 4.51
CA LEU A 247 30.96 2.34 4.33
C LEU A 247 31.85 3.36 3.63
N TYR A 248 31.30 4.20 2.73
CA TYR A 248 32.07 5.34 2.20
C TYR A 248 32.32 6.38 3.29
N ASP A 249 31.37 6.64 4.19
CA ASP A 249 31.59 7.48 5.37
C ASP A 249 32.64 6.90 6.32
N LEU A 250 32.61 5.59 6.55
CA LEU A 250 33.64 4.91 7.31
C LEU A 250 35.03 5.03 6.64
N TYR A 251 35.10 4.91 5.31
CA TYR A 251 36.32 5.15 4.55
C TYR A 251 36.85 6.58 4.77
N LEU A 252 36.00 7.60 4.74
CA LEU A 252 36.42 9.00 4.95
C LEU A 252 37.08 9.22 6.32
N ILE A 253 36.64 8.52 7.38
CA ILE A 253 37.25 8.67 8.71
C ILE A 253 38.44 7.74 8.95
N THR A 254 38.56 6.63 8.22
CA THR A 254 39.61 5.61 8.43
C THR A 254 40.76 5.68 7.44
N GLY A 255 40.51 6.13 6.21
CA GLY A 255 41.46 6.12 5.10
C GLY A 255 41.84 4.73 4.60
N LYS A 256 41.10 3.68 4.96
CA LYS A 256 41.40 2.29 4.55
C LYS A 256 40.70 1.94 3.24
N ASP A 257 41.46 1.69 2.18
CA ASP A 257 40.92 1.32 0.86
C ASP A 257 40.00 0.08 0.90
N ASN A 258 40.23 -0.86 1.84
CA ASN A 258 39.34 -2.00 2.07
C ASN A 258 37.90 -1.58 2.36
N HIS A 259 37.68 -0.46 3.05
CA HIS A 259 36.33 0.01 3.37
C HIS A 259 35.62 0.61 2.15
N ALA A 260 36.36 1.34 1.30
CA ALA A 260 35.84 1.79 0.01
C ALA A 260 35.53 0.61 -0.94
N ALA A 261 36.38 -0.42 -0.93
CA ALA A 261 36.12 -1.65 -1.67
C ALA A 261 34.89 -2.40 -1.13
N ALA A 262 34.73 -2.47 0.20
CA ALA A 262 33.54 -3.04 0.83
C ALA A 262 32.26 -2.31 0.41
N ALA A 263 32.28 -0.96 0.41
CA ALA A 263 31.15 -0.15 -0.04
C ALA A 263 30.75 -0.46 -1.49
N HIS A 264 31.74 -0.65 -2.37
CA HIS A 264 31.48 -0.96 -3.78
C HIS A 264 30.77 -2.29 -4.01
N TYR A 265 31.02 -3.31 -3.17
CA TYR A 265 30.29 -4.59 -3.26
C TYR A 265 28.79 -4.48 -2.98
N PHE A 266 28.32 -3.33 -2.48
CA PHE A 266 26.89 -3.05 -2.28
C PHE A 266 26.30 -2.12 -3.37
N ASP A 267 27.06 -1.76 -4.41
CA ASP A 267 26.53 -0.97 -5.52
C ASP A 267 25.73 -1.86 -6.50
N GLU A 268 24.44 -1.60 -6.63
CA GLU A 268 23.55 -2.37 -7.53
C GLU A 268 23.48 -1.73 -8.93
N THR A 269 24.57 -1.80 -9.69
CA THR A 269 24.72 -1.10 -10.98
C THR A 269 23.64 -1.43 -12.02
N ASN A 270 23.04 -2.62 -12.00
CA ASN A 270 21.94 -2.95 -12.92
C ASN A 270 20.69 -2.11 -12.66
N LEU A 271 20.34 -1.91 -11.38
CA LEU A 271 19.24 -1.04 -10.99
C LEU A 271 19.55 0.42 -11.31
N HIS A 272 20.78 0.85 -11.03
CA HIS A 272 21.23 2.22 -11.33
C HIS A 272 21.14 2.55 -12.83
N GLU A 273 21.61 1.65 -13.70
CA GLU A 273 21.54 1.84 -15.15
C GLU A 273 20.10 1.75 -15.67
N ALA A 274 19.24 0.90 -15.08
CA ALA A 274 17.83 0.85 -15.43
C ALA A 274 17.11 2.18 -15.16
N VAL A 275 17.34 2.78 -13.99
CA VAL A 275 16.77 4.08 -13.62
C VAL A 275 17.31 5.20 -14.52
N LEU A 276 18.61 5.25 -14.77
CA LEU A 276 19.20 6.29 -15.63
C LEU A 276 18.80 6.16 -17.09
N LYS A 277 18.59 4.93 -17.59
CA LYS A 277 18.02 4.73 -18.92
C LYS A 277 16.58 5.24 -19.00
N GLY A 278 15.86 5.23 -17.88
CA GLY A 278 14.45 5.56 -17.79
C GLY A 278 13.56 4.49 -18.46
N GLY A 279 12.26 4.78 -18.49
CA GLY A 279 11.22 3.90 -18.99
C GLY A 279 10.02 3.90 -18.06
N ALA A 280 8.87 3.43 -18.56
CA ALA A 280 7.69 3.31 -17.73
C ALA A 280 7.87 2.25 -16.65
N ASN A 281 7.41 2.54 -15.43
CA ASN A 281 7.29 1.61 -14.31
C ASN A 281 8.60 0.96 -13.86
N VAL A 282 9.74 1.64 -14.01
CA VAL A 282 11.06 1.10 -13.60
C VAL A 282 11.11 0.82 -12.10
N LEU A 283 10.38 1.60 -11.29
CA LEU A 283 10.31 1.46 -9.84
C LEU A 283 9.11 0.66 -9.34
N ASN A 284 8.13 0.37 -10.20
CA ASN A 284 6.89 -0.29 -9.80
C ASN A 284 7.17 -1.60 -9.05
N ASN A 285 6.45 -1.81 -7.94
CA ASN A 285 6.58 -2.91 -6.98
C ASN A 285 7.93 -3.02 -6.26
N LYS A 286 8.83 -2.04 -6.38
CA LYS A 286 10.03 -2.00 -5.54
C LYS A 286 9.69 -1.40 -4.18
N HIS A 287 10.16 -2.02 -3.11
CA HIS A 287 10.08 -1.41 -1.78
C HIS A 287 10.87 -0.09 -1.80
N ALA A 288 10.16 1.01 -1.51
CA ALA A 288 10.66 2.36 -1.67
C ALA A 288 11.83 2.65 -0.72
N ASN A 289 11.66 2.41 0.58
CA ASN A 289 12.71 2.64 1.57
C ASN A 289 13.93 1.71 1.41
N THR A 290 13.77 0.53 0.82
CA THR A 290 14.90 -0.32 0.43
C THR A 290 15.67 0.28 -0.74
N THR A 291 14.98 0.96 -1.66
CA THR A 291 15.54 1.44 -2.92
C THR A 291 16.23 2.80 -2.78
N ILE A 292 15.64 3.77 -2.07
CA ILE A 292 16.19 5.14 -1.95
C ILE A 292 17.63 5.15 -1.38
N PRO A 293 17.98 4.40 -0.31
CA PRO A 293 19.33 4.36 0.24
C PRO A 293 20.40 3.82 -0.73
N LYS A 294 20.02 2.99 -1.71
CA LYS A 294 20.94 2.47 -2.73
C LYS A 294 21.50 3.62 -3.58
N PHE A 295 20.62 4.56 -3.95
CA PHE A 295 20.96 5.76 -4.70
C PHE A 295 21.61 6.85 -3.84
N LEU A 296 21.31 6.92 -2.54
CA LEU A 296 22.11 7.71 -1.59
C LEU A 296 23.56 7.24 -1.57
N GLY A 297 23.79 5.93 -1.47
CA GLY A 297 25.13 5.38 -1.53
C GLY A 297 25.82 5.56 -2.88
N ALA A 298 25.06 5.56 -3.99
CA ALA A 298 25.58 5.94 -5.29
C ALA A 298 26.11 7.39 -5.28
N LEU A 299 25.30 8.34 -4.81
CA LEU A 299 25.72 9.73 -4.66
C LEU A 299 26.93 9.86 -3.71
N LYS A 300 26.94 9.08 -2.63
CA LYS A 300 28.04 9.07 -1.66
C LYS A 300 29.35 8.58 -2.27
N ARG A 301 29.32 7.59 -3.16
CA ARG A 301 30.52 7.15 -3.92
C ARG A 301 31.13 8.32 -4.68
N TYR A 302 30.30 9.08 -5.39
CA TYR A 302 30.74 10.26 -6.13
C TYR A 302 31.39 11.28 -5.19
N ILE A 303 30.72 11.64 -4.09
CA ILE A 303 31.24 12.57 -3.08
C ILE A 303 32.54 12.06 -2.44
N ALA A 304 32.65 10.77 -2.15
CA ALA A 304 33.78 10.23 -1.42
C ALA A 304 35.00 9.98 -2.31
N LEU A 305 34.80 9.53 -3.55
CA LEU A 305 35.85 8.90 -4.37
C LEU A 305 36.13 9.57 -5.71
N ASP A 306 35.25 10.40 -6.27
CA ASP A 306 35.46 10.95 -7.61
C ASP A 306 36.79 11.72 -7.72
N GLY A 307 37.63 11.31 -8.68
CA GLY A 307 38.97 11.86 -8.89
C GLY A 307 40.05 11.36 -7.92
N LYS A 308 39.71 10.61 -6.87
CA LYS A 308 40.66 10.07 -5.89
C LYS A 308 41.29 8.76 -6.37
N THR A 309 42.45 8.41 -5.79
CA THR A 309 43.09 7.11 -6.01
C THR A 309 42.77 6.17 -4.85
N VAL A 310 42.16 5.03 -5.14
CA VAL A 310 41.83 3.96 -4.18
C VAL A 310 42.40 2.65 -4.73
N ASN A 311 43.10 1.87 -3.92
CA ASN A 311 43.80 0.64 -4.35
C ASN A 311 44.74 0.85 -5.56
N GLY A 312 45.33 2.04 -5.70
CA GLY A 312 46.21 2.39 -6.81
C GLY A 312 45.50 2.77 -8.11
N GLU A 313 44.17 2.79 -8.14
CA GLU A 313 43.37 3.18 -9.31
C GLU A 313 42.69 4.53 -9.10
N LYS A 314 42.75 5.40 -10.11
CA LYS A 314 42.02 6.66 -10.11
C LYS A 314 40.55 6.39 -10.44
N ILE A 315 39.66 6.78 -9.54
CA ILE A 315 38.21 6.54 -9.67
C ILE A 315 37.55 7.69 -10.45
N ASP A 316 36.76 7.34 -11.46
CA ASP A 316 35.75 8.21 -12.08
C ASP A 316 34.37 7.73 -11.61
N ALA A 317 33.71 8.54 -10.79
CA ALA A 317 32.39 8.25 -10.24
C ALA A 317 31.34 9.24 -10.78
N SER A 318 31.64 10.01 -11.82
CA SER A 318 30.72 10.99 -12.42
C SER A 318 29.37 10.38 -12.83
N ARG A 319 29.38 9.13 -13.29
CA ARG A 319 28.19 8.37 -13.64
C ARG A 319 27.26 8.13 -12.45
N TYR A 320 27.81 8.01 -11.24
CA TYR A 320 27.02 7.78 -10.03
C TYR A 320 26.21 9.00 -9.58
N LEU A 321 26.69 10.21 -9.86
CA LEU A 321 25.88 11.42 -9.71
C LEU A 321 24.66 11.39 -10.64
N GLN A 322 24.84 10.94 -11.90
CA GLN A 322 23.74 10.84 -12.85
C GLN A 322 22.67 9.83 -12.41
N TYR A 323 23.09 8.71 -11.81
CA TYR A 323 22.14 7.73 -11.24
C TYR A 323 21.27 8.35 -10.15
N ALA A 324 21.88 9.07 -9.21
CA ALA A 324 21.18 9.69 -8.10
C ALA A 324 20.22 10.79 -8.54
N ASP A 325 20.63 11.64 -9.50
CA ASP A 325 19.79 12.70 -10.05
C ASP A 325 18.58 12.14 -10.82
N ALA A 326 18.80 11.16 -11.70
CA ALA A 326 17.72 10.51 -12.46
C ALA A 326 16.72 9.79 -11.55
N PHE A 327 17.20 9.14 -10.49
CA PHE A 327 16.33 8.51 -9.48
C PHE A 327 15.47 9.54 -8.76
N TRP A 328 16.08 10.64 -8.32
CA TRP A 328 15.36 11.70 -7.62
C TRP A 328 14.24 12.29 -8.49
N ASP A 329 14.55 12.62 -9.76
CA ASP A 329 13.58 13.17 -10.70
C ASP A 329 12.42 12.19 -10.96
N MET A 330 12.71 10.89 -11.10
CA MET A 330 11.71 9.84 -11.32
C MET A 330 10.75 9.71 -10.13
N VAL A 331 11.28 9.63 -8.90
CA VAL A 331 10.45 9.52 -7.69
C VAL A 331 9.59 10.77 -7.49
N ASN A 332 10.18 11.96 -7.63
CA ASN A 332 9.46 13.22 -7.42
C ASN A 332 8.36 13.45 -8.47
N SER A 333 8.60 13.06 -9.73
CA SER A 333 7.67 13.36 -10.83
C SER A 333 6.50 12.38 -10.94
N HIS A 334 6.72 11.10 -10.59
CA HIS A 334 5.76 10.03 -10.88
C HIS A 334 5.14 9.37 -9.66
N HIS A 335 5.80 9.43 -8.49
CA HIS A 335 5.45 8.61 -7.33
C HIS A 335 5.23 9.40 -6.04
N THR A 336 5.20 10.72 -6.09
CA THR A 336 5.15 11.59 -4.89
C THR A 336 3.82 12.31 -4.76
N TYR A 337 3.20 12.18 -3.58
CA TYR A 337 2.02 12.95 -3.17
C TYR A 337 2.37 14.40 -2.84
N ILE A 338 1.37 15.27 -2.72
CA ILE A 338 1.54 16.71 -2.45
C ILE A 338 2.31 17.00 -1.16
N THR A 339 2.32 16.05 -0.21
CA THR A 339 3.08 16.14 1.05
C THR A 339 4.58 15.96 0.86
N GLY A 340 5.05 15.46 -0.29
CA GLY A 340 6.42 15.03 -0.51
C GLY A 340 6.67 13.55 -0.16
N GLY A 341 5.69 12.89 0.46
CA GLY A 341 5.71 11.46 0.73
C GLY A 341 5.39 10.63 -0.52
N ASN A 342 5.84 9.38 -0.53
CA ASN A 342 5.64 8.43 -1.62
C ASN A 342 5.37 7.03 -1.07
N SER A 343 5.06 6.11 -1.97
CA SER A 343 4.71 4.71 -1.71
C SER A 343 3.32 4.48 -1.13
N GLU A 344 2.80 3.29 -1.42
CA GLU A 344 1.68 2.65 -0.76
C GLU A 344 2.15 1.28 -0.28
N TRP A 345 1.82 0.91 0.96
CA TRP A 345 2.30 -0.32 1.59
C TRP A 345 3.83 -0.47 1.49
N GLU A 346 4.58 0.62 1.62
CA GLU A 346 6.05 0.66 1.54
C GLU A 346 6.64 0.47 0.13
N HIS A 347 5.80 0.31 -0.90
CA HIS A 347 6.20 0.04 -2.28
C HIS A 347 5.84 1.18 -3.22
N PHE A 348 6.69 1.41 -4.24
CA PHE A 348 6.30 2.27 -5.36
C PHE A 348 5.24 1.55 -6.21
N GLY A 349 4.16 2.26 -6.54
CA GLY A 349 3.17 1.82 -7.51
C GLY A 349 3.59 2.09 -8.95
N MET A 350 2.62 2.00 -9.86
CA MET A 350 2.83 2.39 -11.26
C MET A 350 3.09 3.90 -11.37
N ASP A 351 3.80 4.31 -12.43
CA ASP A 351 4.02 5.70 -12.74
C ASP A 351 2.67 6.42 -12.86
N ASP A 352 2.55 7.59 -12.22
CA ASP A 352 1.39 8.49 -12.36
C ASP A 352 0.05 7.91 -11.86
N VAL A 353 0.07 6.85 -11.04
CA VAL A 353 -1.12 6.27 -10.39
C VAL A 353 -1.06 6.55 -8.90
N LEU A 354 -1.79 7.58 -8.45
CA LEU A 354 -1.77 8.03 -7.06
C LEU A 354 -3.15 8.05 -6.40
N ASP A 355 -4.24 8.38 -7.11
CA ASP A 355 -5.60 8.35 -6.58
C ASP A 355 -6.07 6.92 -6.30
N LYS A 356 -5.81 6.01 -7.24
CA LYS A 356 -6.20 4.60 -7.11
C LYS A 356 -5.51 3.91 -5.93
N GLU A 357 -4.35 4.40 -5.52
CA GLU A 357 -3.51 3.84 -4.45
C GLU A 357 -3.59 4.67 -3.15
N ARG A 358 -4.57 5.56 -2.99
CA ARG A 358 -4.80 6.23 -1.69
C ARG A 358 -5.43 5.26 -0.70
N THR A 359 -4.69 4.92 0.36
CA THR A 359 -5.10 4.04 1.46
C THR A 359 -4.71 4.61 2.83
N ASN A 360 -4.82 3.79 3.87
CA ASN A 360 -4.32 4.06 5.22
C ASN A 360 -2.82 3.77 5.40
N CYS A 361 -2.16 3.19 4.39
CA CYS A 361 -0.77 2.75 4.45
C CYS A 361 0.12 3.46 3.41
N ASN A 362 -0.17 4.73 3.12
CA ASN A 362 0.68 5.55 2.26
C ASN A 362 1.82 6.23 3.01
N CYS A 363 2.80 6.72 2.25
CA CYS A 363 3.76 7.72 2.72
C CYS A 363 4.52 7.27 3.98
N GLU A 364 5.23 6.14 3.89
CA GLU A 364 6.18 5.71 4.94
C GLU A 364 7.16 6.86 5.25
N THR A 365 7.31 7.18 6.53
CA THR A 365 8.09 8.34 6.98
C THR A 365 9.58 8.21 6.63
N CYS A 366 10.15 7.01 6.64
CA CYS A 366 11.54 6.76 6.25
C CYS A 366 11.83 7.19 4.80
N ASN A 367 10.88 7.03 3.88
CA ASN A 367 11.05 7.39 2.48
C ASN A 367 11.30 8.89 2.35
N SER A 368 10.49 9.67 3.07
CA SER A 368 10.61 11.12 3.13
C SER A 368 11.97 11.52 3.72
N TYR A 369 12.36 10.92 4.85
CA TYR A 369 13.67 11.16 5.46
C TYR A 369 14.84 10.90 4.49
N ASN A 370 14.82 9.78 3.76
CA ASN A 370 15.90 9.43 2.83
C ASN A 370 15.88 10.29 1.57
N MET A 371 14.71 10.66 1.06
CA MET A 371 14.58 11.62 -0.05
C MET A 371 15.09 13.01 0.34
N LEU A 372 14.89 13.44 1.60
CA LEU A 372 15.46 14.69 2.10
C LEU A 372 16.99 14.65 2.16
N LYS A 373 17.59 13.56 2.65
CA LYS A 373 19.05 13.35 2.58
C LYS A 373 19.56 13.48 1.14
N LEU A 374 18.87 12.85 0.18
CA LEU A 374 19.27 12.84 -1.23
C LEU A 374 19.19 14.24 -1.84
N SER A 375 18.07 14.92 -1.62
CA SER A 375 17.81 16.28 -2.11
C SER A 375 18.88 17.26 -1.63
N ARG A 376 19.25 17.17 -0.35
CA ARG A 376 20.25 18.03 0.27
C ARG A 376 21.62 17.89 -0.36
N GLU A 377 22.10 16.65 -0.54
CA GLU A 377 23.41 16.41 -1.14
C GLU A 377 23.44 16.75 -2.64
N LEU A 378 22.35 16.49 -3.38
CA LEU A 378 22.21 16.94 -4.77
C LEU A 378 22.25 18.46 -4.88
N PHE A 379 21.59 19.19 -3.96
CA PHE A 379 21.67 20.65 -3.92
C PHE A 379 23.11 21.15 -3.68
N LYS A 380 23.84 20.55 -2.75
CA LYS A 380 25.22 20.97 -2.45
C LYS A 380 26.15 20.85 -3.67
N ILE A 381 25.90 19.86 -4.54
CA ILE A 381 26.67 19.60 -5.75
C ILE A 381 26.22 20.50 -6.91
N THR A 382 24.92 20.62 -7.12
CA THR A 382 24.34 21.24 -8.33
C THR A 382 24.00 22.72 -8.16
N GLY A 383 23.63 23.12 -6.94
CA GLY A 383 23.06 24.43 -6.62
C GLY A 383 21.66 24.68 -7.19
N ASP A 384 20.94 23.64 -7.64
CA ASP A 384 19.58 23.76 -8.19
C ASP A 384 18.52 23.87 -7.09
N SER A 385 17.75 24.95 -7.08
CA SER A 385 16.74 25.20 -6.04
C SER A 385 15.61 24.17 -6.01
N LYS A 386 15.39 23.39 -7.08
CA LYS A 386 14.32 22.37 -7.12
C LYS A 386 14.41 21.37 -5.95
N TYR A 387 15.63 21.01 -5.56
CA TYR A 387 15.83 20.09 -4.44
C TYR A 387 15.43 20.72 -3.10
N MET A 388 15.59 22.04 -2.96
CA MET A 388 15.22 22.77 -1.74
C MET A 388 13.72 23.11 -1.72
N ASP A 389 13.07 23.25 -2.88
CA ASP A 389 11.61 23.32 -2.98
C ASP A 389 10.97 22.01 -2.49
N PHE A 390 11.49 20.86 -2.96
CA PHE A 390 11.10 19.55 -2.43
C PHE A 390 11.43 19.39 -0.95
N TYR A 391 12.61 19.85 -0.52
CA TYR A 391 13.03 19.73 0.88
C TYR A 391 12.06 20.45 1.80
N GLU A 392 11.76 21.73 1.53
CA GLU A 392 10.82 22.51 2.34
C GLU A 392 9.42 21.89 2.35
N ASN A 393 8.93 21.47 1.18
CA ASN A 393 7.61 20.83 1.07
C ASN A 393 7.53 19.58 1.96
N THR A 394 8.49 18.68 1.83
CA THR A 394 8.51 17.39 2.54
C THR A 394 8.81 17.58 4.03
N TYR A 395 9.64 18.56 4.38
CA TYR A 395 9.94 18.93 5.75
C TYR A 395 8.68 19.33 6.52
N TYR A 396 7.89 20.28 6.01
CA TYR A 396 6.65 20.68 6.67
C TYR A 396 5.62 19.56 6.66
N ASN A 397 5.40 18.95 5.50
CA ASN A 397 4.18 18.19 5.26
C ASN A 397 4.29 16.70 5.55
N SER A 398 5.52 16.15 5.59
CA SER A 398 5.77 14.76 5.96
C SER A 398 6.60 14.62 7.23
N ILE A 399 7.70 15.36 7.39
CA ILE A 399 8.56 15.22 8.58
C ILE A 399 7.94 15.85 9.82
N LEU A 400 7.69 17.16 9.85
CA LEU A 400 7.07 17.80 11.02
C LEU A 400 5.69 17.20 11.34
N SER A 401 4.97 16.82 10.29
CA SER A 401 3.68 16.14 10.37
C SER A 401 3.72 14.76 11.06
N SER A 402 4.90 14.12 11.10
CA SER A 402 5.07 12.75 11.61
C SER A 402 5.18 12.65 13.12
N GLN A 403 5.46 13.73 13.86
CA GLN A 403 5.59 13.66 15.31
C GLN A 403 4.34 14.16 16.01
N ASN A 404 3.95 13.47 17.07
CA ASN A 404 2.99 13.98 18.02
C ASN A 404 3.67 15.06 18.88
N PRO A 405 3.27 16.34 18.80
CA PRO A 405 3.93 17.44 19.50
C PRO A 405 3.79 17.37 21.02
N GLU A 406 2.89 16.55 21.56
CA GLU A 406 2.70 16.37 23.01
C GLU A 406 3.56 15.24 23.59
N THR A 407 3.84 14.19 22.81
CA THR A 407 4.51 12.97 23.30
C THR A 407 5.90 12.73 22.70
N GLY A 408 6.22 13.34 21.56
CA GLY A 408 7.46 13.11 20.81
C GLY A 408 7.45 11.84 19.95
N MET A 409 6.38 11.02 20.01
CA MET A 409 6.29 9.78 19.26
C MET A 409 5.95 10.03 17.79
N THR A 410 6.45 9.18 16.90
CA THR A 410 6.39 9.37 15.45
C THR A 410 5.45 8.39 14.75
N THR A 411 4.94 8.79 13.58
CA THR A 411 4.13 7.95 12.69
C THR A 411 4.99 6.99 11.88
N TYR A 412 4.41 5.86 11.46
CA TYR A 412 4.95 5.04 10.38
C TYR A 412 4.42 5.53 9.02
N PHE A 413 3.12 5.31 8.78
CA PHE A 413 2.38 5.74 7.60
C PHE A 413 1.62 7.05 7.83
N GLN A 414 1.39 7.77 6.74
CA GLN A 414 0.54 8.97 6.67
C GLN A 414 -0.54 8.74 5.61
N PRO A 415 -1.76 8.32 5.99
CA PRO A 415 -2.87 8.05 5.07
C PRO A 415 -3.14 9.17 4.07
N MET A 416 -3.23 8.84 2.77
CA MET A 416 -3.68 9.78 1.73
C MET A 416 -5.17 9.59 1.38
N ALA A 417 -5.78 8.47 1.78
CA ALA A 417 -7.23 8.28 1.76
C ALA A 417 -7.91 9.21 2.77
N THR A 418 -9.06 9.79 2.39
CA THR A 418 -9.75 10.77 3.22
C THR A 418 -10.55 10.08 4.34
N GLY A 419 -10.52 10.66 5.54
CA GLY A 419 -11.27 10.18 6.69
C GLY A 419 -10.47 9.30 7.66
N TYR A 420 -9.20 9.02 7.39
CA TYR A 420 -8.30 8.36 8.35
C TYR A 420 -7.63 9.36 9.30
N PHE A 421 -6.77 8.86 10.20
CA PHE A 421 -6.06 9.65 11.21
C PHE A 421 -4.63 9.13 11.40
N LYS A 422 -3.77 9.95 12.01
CA LYS A 422 -2.37 9.59 12.31
C LYS A 422 -2.27 8.66 13.51
N VAL A 423 -1.45 7.62 13.40
CA VAL A 423 -1.10 6.69 14.48
C VAL A 423 0.36 6.89 14.86
N TYR A 424 0.65 6.98 16.16
CA TYR A 424 1.99 7.21 16.67
C TYR A 424 2.53 5.98 17.40
N SER A 425 3.85 5.82 17.36
CA SER A 425 4.58 4.79 18.10
C SER A 425 4.42 4.93 19.62
N SER A 426 4.87 3.90 20.35
CA SER A 426 5.09 3.96 21.80
C SER A 426 6.59 3.94 22.11
N PRO A 427 7.04 4.53 23.23
CA PRO A 427 8.46 4.75 23.48
C PRO A 427 9.35 3.49 23.53
N PHE A 428 8.82 2.36 23.98
CA PHE A 428 9.65 1.20 24.34
C PHE A 428 9.17 -0.14 23.76
N ASP A 429 8.15 -0.12 22.90
CA ASP A 429 7.60 -1.32 22.26
C ASP A 429 7.47 -1.19 20.73
N HIS A 430 7.61 0.02 20.17
CA HIS A 430 7.52 0.24 18.72
C HIS A 430 8.87 0.72 18.16
N PHE A 431 9.80 -0.22 17.99
CA PHE A 431 11.10 0.01 17.34
C PHE A 431 11.02 -0.19 15.83
N TRP A 432 10.05 0.47 15.19
CA TRP A 432 9.95 0.45 13.73
C TRP A 432 11.13 1.18 13.08
N CYS A 433 11.36 0.96 11.78
CA CYS A 433 12.30 1.76 10.99
C CYS A 433 11.97 3.28 11.11
N CYS A 434 10.69 3.66 11.06
CA CYS A 434 10.23 5.04 11.16
C CYS A 434 10.42 5.65 12.56
N THR A 435 10.51 4.82 13.61
CA THR A 435 10.93 5.31 14.94
C THR A 435 12.41 5.69 14.90
N GLY A 436 13.24 4.88 14.22
CA GLY A 436 14.66 5.17 13.97
C GLY A 436 14.90 6.48 13.24
N SER A 437 14.32 6.63 12.03
CA SER A 437 14.44 7.87 11.25
C SER A 437 13.77 9.06 11.92
N GLY A 438 12.72 8.83 12.72
CA GLY A 438 12.09 9.84 13.56
C GLY A 438 13.07 10.49 14.52
N MET A 439 13.78 9.68 15.32
CA MET A 439 14.79 10.18 16.26
C MET A 439 15.84 11.08 15.59
N GLU A 440 16.31 10.68 14.41
CA GLU A 440 17.27 11.48 13.64
C GLU A 440 16.68 12.73 13.01
N SER A 441 15.42 12.69 12.56
CA SER A 441 14.80 13.85 11.91
C SER A 441 14.62 15.00 12.89
N PHE A 442 14.13 14.70 14.10
CA PHE A 442 13.77 15.71 15.08
C PHE A 442 14.97 16.27 15.86
N THR A 443 16.15 15.65 15.75
CA THR A 443 17.40 16.18 16.32
C THR A 443 18.17 17.12 15.37
N LYS A 444 17.73 17.26 14.11
CA LYS A 444 18.43 18.04 13.07
C LYS A 444 17.54 19.01 12.28
N LEU A 445 16.38 19.41 12.80
CA LEU A 445 15.39 20.23 12.08
C LEU A 445 15.95 21.53 11.46
N GLY A 446 17.01 22.11 12.03
CA GLY A 446 17.65 23.34 11.53
C GLY A 446 18.76 23.16 10.48
N ASP A 447 19.20 21.93 10.18
CA ASP A 447 20.45 21.62 9.48
C ASP A 447 20.54 22.05 8.01
N THR A 448 19.41 22.46 7.44
CA THR A 448 19.24 22.80 6.03
C THR A 448 18.61 24.18 5.85
N ILE A 449 18.32 24.93 6.93
CA ILE A 449 17.84 26.32 6.84
C ILE A 449 18.85 27.18 6.10
N TYR A 450 20.13 27.02 6.45
CA TYR A 450 21.25 27.74 5.87
C TYR A 450 22.30 26.80 5.31
N MET A 451 22.93 27.22 4.22
CA MET A 451 24.17 26.64 3.70
C MET A 451 25.07 27.75 3.20
N HIS A 452 26.35 27.47 2.96
CA HIS A 452 27.27 28.54 2.58
C HIS A 452 28.31 28.14 1.53
N GLY A 453 28.70 29.12 0.73
CA GLY A 453 29.96 29.12 -0.01
C GLY A 453 31.05 29.80 0.82
N ASN A 454 32.08 30.33 0.17
CA ASN A 454 33.12 31.10 0.87
C ASN A 454 32.57 32.47 1.37
N ASP A 455 31.92 33.22 0.47
CA ASP A 455 31.37 34.56 0.77
C ASP A 455 29.85 34.64 0.58
N THR A 456 29.20 33.48 0.37
CA THR A 456 27.79 33.38 -0.01
C THR A 456 27.01 32.66 1.08
N LEU A 457 25.88 33.24 1.52
CA LEU A 457 24.93 32.59 2.41
C LEU A 457 23.68 32.20 1.63
N TYR A 458 23.41 30.90 1.53
CA TYR A 458 22.17 30.36 1.02
C TYR A 458 21.15 30.25 2.15
N VAL A 459 20.05 30.98 2.01
CA VAL A 459 18.88 30.90 2.87
C VAL A 459 17.85 30.04 2.15
N ASN A 460 17.77 28.78 2.56
CA ASN A 460 16.92 27.78 1.92
C ASN A 460 15.51 27.74 2.52
N MET A 461 15.34 28.00 3.82
CA MET A 461 14.02 27.94 4.47
C MET A 461 13.75 29.19 5.30
N TYR A 462 12.48 29.59 5.34
CA TYR A 462 12.04 30.81 6.04
C TYR A 462 11.41 30.48 7.41
N GLN A 463 12.22 29.90 8.30
CA GLN A 463 11.83 29.54 9.66
C GLN A 463 12.64 30.30 10.73
N SER A 464 11.99 30.76 11.81
CA SER A 464 12.67 31.55 12.84
C SER A 464 13.85 30.82 13.47
N SER A 465 15.03 31.43 13.40
CA SER A 465 16.30 30.83 13.80
C SER A 465 17.40 31.87 13.99
N ILE A 466 18.52 31.45 14.58
CA ILE A 466 19.74 32.24 14.74
C ILE A 466 20.90 31.43 14.15
N LEU A 467 21.62 32.02 13.21
CA LEU A 467 22.87 31.48 12.68
C LEU A 467 24.07 32.22 13.28
N ASN A 468 25.03 31.48 13.82
CA ASN A 468 26.34 31.98 14.22
C ASN A 468 27.37 31.58 13.17
N TRP A 469 27.71 32.49 12.26
CA TRP A 469 28.68 32.26 11.19
C TRP A 469 30.09 32.65 11.65
N ALA A 470 30.78 31.72 12.30
CA ALA A 470 32.08 31.94 12.90
C ALA A 470 33.14 32.44 11.90
N ASP A 471 33.21 31.85 10.70
CA ASP A 471 34.18 32.23 9.65
C ASP A 471 34.07 33.70 9.21
N LYS A 472 32.87 34.28 9.33
CA LYS A 472 32.60 35.69 9.02
C LYS A 472 32.56 36.58 10.25
N ASN A 473 32.66 36.02 11.46
CA ASN A 473 32.40 36.72 12.72
C ASN A 473 31.05 37.47 12.69
N MET A 474 30.02 36.79 12.18
CA MET A 474 28.67 37.35 12.03
C MET A 474 27.64 36.46 12.70
N LYS A 475 26.60 37.09 13.24
CA LYS A 475 25.39 36.44 13.72
C LYS A 475 24.21 36.97 12.94
N ILE A 476 23.38 36.07 12.41
CA ILE A 476 22.20 36.40 11.63
C ILE A 476 20.99 35.91 12.42
N THR A 477 20.12 36.83 12.82
CA THR A 477 18.84 36.49 13.48
C THR A 477 17.73 36.56 12.45
N GLN A 478 17.05 35.45 12.21
CA GLN A 478 15.88 35.35 11.35
C GLN A 478 14.60 35.29 12.18
N GLU A 479 13.74 36.29 12.00
CA GLU A 479 12.40 36.36 12.57
C GLU A 479 11.41 36.17 11.41
N SER A 480 10.76 35.01 11.32
CA SER A 480 9.81 34.72 10.26
C SER A 480 8.39 34.53 10.77
N SER A 481 7.45 35.04 9.99
CA SER A 481 6.03 34.75 10.11
C SER A 481 5.57 33.59 9.23
N ILE A 482 6.40 33.11 8.28
CA ILE A 482 6.04 31.98 7.41
C ILE A 482 6.03 30.70 8.26
N PRO A 483 5.00 29.83 8.15
CA PRO A 483 3.91 29.83 7.16
C PRO A 483 2.62 30.56 7.58
N ASP A 484 2.55 31.17 8.76
CA ASP A 484 1.31 31.80 9.27
C ASP A 484 1.03 33.19 8.62
N GLY A 485 2.11 33.87 8.22
CA GLY A 485 2.17 35.09 7.41
C GLY A 485 3.23 34.96 6.31
N ASN A 486 3.67 36.08 5.71
CA ASN A 486 4.38 36.05 4.43
C ASN A 486 5.75 36.76 4.43
N THR A 487 6.27 37.11 5.60
CA THR A 487 7.48 37.93 5.74
C THR A 487 8.51 37.27 6.65
N SER A 488 9.78 37.38 6.27
CA SER A 488 10.95 37.00 7.07
C SER A 488 11.93 38.16 7.16
N LYS A 489 12.38 38.46 8.37
CA LYS A 489 13.29 39.56 8.69
C LYS A 489 14.61 39.00 9.19
N PHE A 490 15.71 39.49 8.63
CA PHE A 490 17.07 39.08 8.93
C PHE A 490 17.79 40.27 9.55
N THR A 491 18.18 40.16 10.82
CA THR A 491 18.97 41.18 11.52
C THR A 491 20.41 40.71 11.61
N ILE A 492 21.33 41.54 11.14
CA ILE A 492 22.75 41.22 11.06
C ILE A 492 23.47 41.81 12.28
N ASP A 493 24.28 40.99 12.94
CA ASP A 493 25.27 41.41 13.92
C ASP A 493 26.67 40.98 13.47
N GLY A 494 27.67 41.85 13.64
CA GLY A 494 28.97 41.77 12.97
C GLY A 494 29.06 42.67 11.72
N SER A 495 30.18 42.61 10.99
CA SER A 495 30.38 43.44 9.80
C SER A 495 31.25 42.77 8.74
N GLY A 496 30.86 42.87 7.48
CA GLY A 496 31.66 42.43 6.35
C GLY A 496 30.86 42.19 5.07
N ALA A 497 31.58 41.90 4.00
CA ALA A 497 31.02 41.52 2.71
C ALA A 497 30.33 40.15 2.78
N VAL A 498 29.05 40.13 2.43
CA VAL A 498 28.25 38.90 2.29
C VAL A 498 27.40 38.97 1.03
N ASP A 499 27.30 37.83 0.35
CA ASP A 499 26.37 37.60 -0.75
C ASP A 499 25.22 36.72 -0.26
N PHE A 500 24.11 37.34 0.15
CA PHE A 500 22.90 36.61 0.54
C PHE A 500 22.16 36.09 -0.69
N ARG A 501 21.77 34.82 -0.63
CA ARG A 501 20.96 34.11 -1.62
C ARG A 501 19.69 33.67 -0.92
N PHE A 502 18.60 34.39 -1.13
CA PHE A 502 17.29 34.04 -0.59
C PHE A 502 16.54 33.17 -1.59
N ARG A 503 16.17 31.92 -1.24
CA ARG A 503 15.46 31.04 -2.17
C ARG A 503 14.16 31.68 -2.63
N ILE A 504 13.85 31.62 -3.92
CA ILE A 504 12.57 32.03 -4.49
C ILE A 504 11.71 30.78 -4.61
N PRO A 505 10.76 30.53 -3.69
CA PRO A 505 10.05 29.25 -3.65
C PRO A 505 9.11 29.05 -4.84
N ASP A 506 8.91 27.80 -5.25
CA ASP A 506 7.95 27.40 -6.29
C ASP A 506 6.49 27.79 -5.94
N TRP A 507 6.15 27.77 -4.65
CA TRP A 507 4.81 28.04 -4.15
C TRP A 507 4.43 29.52 -4.15
N LYS A 508 5.37 30.46 -4.38
CA LYS A 508 5.06 31.90 -4.40
C LYS A 508 3.88 32.23 -5.32
N ALA A 509 3.01 33.13 -4.87
CA ALA A 509 1.85 33.62 -5.61
C ALA A 509 2.13 34.92 -6.38
N GLY A 510 3.30 35.52 -6.17
CA GLY A 510 3.70 36.76 -6.82
C GLY A 510 5.21 36.99 -6.73
N ASN A 511 5.64 38.21 -7.02
CA ASN A 511 7.04 38.57 -6.94
C ASN A 511 7.52 38.59 -5.48
N VAL A 512 8.67 37.97 -5.23
CA VAL A 512 9.39 38.14 -3.95
C VAL A 512 9.88 39.58 -3.88
N ASN A 513 9.60 40.25 -2.76
CA ASN A 513 10.03 41.61 -2.51
C ASN A 513 11.11 41.61 -1.43
N ILE A 514 12.19 42.35 -1.65
CA ILE A 514 13.28 42.50 -0.70
C ILE A 514 13.43 43.97 -0.34
N LYS A 515 13.64 44.25 0.95
CA LYS A 515 14.10 45.54 1.45
C LYS A 515 15.40 45.38 2.21
N VAL A 516 16.27 46.38 2.13
CA VAL A 516 17.48 46.51 2.94
C VAL A 516 17.39 47.86 3.66
N ASP A 517 17.43 47.86 4.98
CA ASP A 517 17.24 49.03 5.85
C ASP A 517 15.98 49.85 5.53
N GLY A 518 14.90 49.14 5.16
CA GLY A 518 13.60 49.71 4.83
C GLY A 518 13.44 50.16 3.37
N ASP A 519 14.53 50.29 2.62
CA ASP A 519 14.52 50.67 1.22
C ASP A 519 14.35 49.45 0.30
N LYS A 520 13.51 49.59 -0.74
CA LYS A 520 13.28 48.52 -1.72
C LYS A 520 14.58 48.17 -2.45
N TYR A 521 14.93 46.89 -2.43
CA TYR A 521 16.13 46.36 -3.09
C TYR A 521 15.78 45.61 -4.38
N SER A 522 16.48 45.93 -5.47
CA SER A 522 16.37 45.20 -6.75
C SER A 522 17.43 44.11 -6.81
N TYR A 523 17.01 42.85 -6.80
CA TYR A 523 17.91 41.69 -6.85
C TYR A 523 18.03 41.10 -8.26
N LYS A 524 19.06 40.26 -8.45
CA LYS A 524 19.17 39.35 -9.59
C LYS A 524 18.78 37.94 -9.15
N THR A 525 18.14 37.17 -10.02
CA THR A 525 17.92 35.74 -9.78
C THR A 525 19.13 34.95 -10.24
N VAL A 526 19.65 34.08 -9.38
CA VAL A 526 20.74 33.15 -9.70
C VAL A 526 20.37 31.79 -9.15
N ASN A 527 20.22 30.81 -10.05
CA ASN A 527 19.85 29.42 -9.72
C ASN A 527 18.63 29.30 -8.78
N GLY A 528 17.60 30.13 -8.99
CA GLY A 528 16.40 30.15 -8.15
C GLY A 528 16.52 30.98 -6.86
N TYR A 529 17.60 31.73 -6.66
CA TYR A 529 17.80 32.58 -5.48
C TYR A 529 17.83 34.07 -5.84
N ALA A 530 17.18 34.89 -5.02
CA ALA A 530 17.30 36.35 -5.05
C ALA A 530 18.63 36.77 -4.41
N GLN A 531 19.50 37.38 -5.21
CA GLN A 531 20.82 37.81 -4.80
C GLN A 531 20.81 39.22 -4.17
N VAL A 532 21.32 39.31 -2.95
CA VAL A 532 21.55 40.57 -2.22
C VAL A 532 23.00 40.60 -1.77
N THR A 533 23.81 41.46 -2.39
CA THR A 533 25.25 41.56 -2.12
C THR A 533 25.56 42.93 -1.54
N GLY A 534 26.32 42.98 -0.47
CA GLY A 534 26.68 44.25 0.16
C GLY A 534 27.74 44.09 1.25
N GLU A 535 28.25 45.24 1.69
CA GLU A 535 29.01 45.38 2.93
C GLU A 535 28.00 45.65 4.05
N PHE A 536 27.74 44.64 4.87
CA PHE A 536 26.77 44.74 5.96
C PHE A 536 27.47 45.09 7.26
N LYS A 537 26.77 45.78 8.15
CA LYS A 537 27.22 46.13 9.50
C LYS A 537 26.16 45.76 10.54
N SER A 538 26.57 45.76 11.80
CA SER A 538 25.69 45.41 12.91
C SER A 538 24.50 46.37 12.97
N GLY A 539 23.31 45.79 13.04
CA GLY A 539 22.04 46.50 13.01
C GLY A 539 21.38 46.61 11.63
N ASP A 540 22.06 46.25 10.54
CA ASP A 540 21.45 46.21 9.21
C ASP A 540 20.33 45.15 9.17
N VAL A 541 19.26 45.45 8.45
CA VAL A 541 18.08 44.60 8.34
C VAL A 541 17.74 44.30 6.89
N ILE A 542 17.59 43.02 6.57
CA ILE A 542 17.02 42.56 5.29
C ILE A 542 15.62 42.00 5.55
N GLU A 543 14.61 42.50 4.86
CA GLU A 543 13.25 41.98 4.91
C GLU A 543 12.91 41.30 3.58
N VAL A 544 12.39 40.07 3.65
CA VAL A 544 11.94 39.28 2.51
C VAL A 544 10.44 39.02 2.66
N THR A 545 9.65 39.47 1.69
CA THR A 545 8.20 39.22 1.64
C THR A 545 7.88 38.34 0.43
N ILE A 546 7.22 37.21 0.66
CA ILE A 546 6.89 36.19 -0.34
C ILE A 546 5.37 36.05 -0.40
N PRO A 547 4.69 36.56 -1.44
CA PRO A 547 3.23 36.46 -1.52
C PRO A 547 2.75 35.02 -1.53
N GLU A 548 1.74 34.72 -0.72
CA GLU A 548 1.11 33.40 -0.57
C GLU A 548 -0.33 33.44 -1.07
N ALA A 549 -0.77 32.33 -1.66
CA ALA A 549 -2.14 32.11 -2.08
C ALA A 549 -2.43 30.61 -1.98
N VAL A 550 -3.71 30.24 -1.96
CA VAL A 550 -4.12 28.85 -2.12
C VAL A 550 -3.79 28.41 -3.55
N LYS A 551 -3.14 27.26 -3.68
CA LYS A 551 -2.95 26.54 -4.95
C LYS A 551 -3.58 25.15 -4.85
N ALA A 552 -4.30 24.76 -5.89
CA ALA A 552 -4.91 23.44 -6.02
C ALA A 552 -4.01 22.54 -6.88
N TYR A 553 -3.85 21.28 -6.46
CA TYR A 553 -3.00 20.29 -7.12
C TYR A 553 -3.82 19.03 -7.37
N SER A 554 -3.97 18.65 -8.65
CA SER A 554 -4.68 17.43 -9.04
C SER A 554 -3.79 16.21 -8.93
N LEU A 555 -4.38 15.03 -8.74
CA LEU A 555 -3.69 13.76 -8.93
C LEU A 555 -3.61 13.39 -10.43
N PRO A 556 -2.49 12.79 -10.89
CA PRO A 556 -2.24 12.54 -12.30
C PRO A 556 -3.22 11.56 -12.95
N ASP A 557 -3.66 10.53 -12.22
CA ASP A 557 -4.63 9.53 -12.66
C ASP A 557 -6.10 9.99 -12.53
N LYS A 558 -6.35 11.13 -11.89
CA LYS A 558 -7.71 11.68 -11.75
C LYS A 558 -7.74 13.20 -11.57
N ASN A 559 -7.93 13.90 -12.69
CA ASN A 559 -7.92 15.38 -12.76
C ASN A 559 -9.13 16.10 -12.09
N THR A 560 -10.01 15.36 -11.43
CA THR A 560 -11.09 15.91 -10.59
C THR A 560 -10.79 15.80 -9.10
N VAL A 561 -9.74 15.09 -8.70
CA VAL A 561 -9.30 14.96 -7.30
C VAL A 561 -8.21 15.97 -6.99
N TYR A 562 -8.44 16.84 -6.01
CA TYR A 562 -7.53 17.93 -5.65
C TYR A 562 -7.16 17.93 -4.18
N GLY A 563 -5.88 18.25 -3.92
CA GLY A 563 -5.38 18.72 -2.62
C GLY A 563 -4.93 20.17 -2.71
N PHE A 564 -4.75 20.84 -1.56
CA PHE A 564 -4.46 22.27 -1.51
C PHE A 564 -3.19 22.58 -0.71
N LYS A 565 -2.42 23.57 -1.17
CA LYS A 565 -1.36 24.21 -0.39
C LYS A 565 -1.62 25.70 -0.23
N TYR A 566 -1.18 26.25 0.90
CA TYR A 566 -1.03 27.68 1.12
C TYR A 566 0.41 27.96 1.53
N GLY A 567 1.16 28.65 0.68
CA GLY A 567 2.61 28.76 0.85
C GLY A 567 3.29 27.37 0.86
N PRO A 568 4.20 27.08 1.81
CA PRO A 568 4.88 25.79 1.87
C PRO A 568 4.03 24.65 2.45
N VAL A 569 2.87 24.95 3.06
CA VAL A 569 2.10 23.97 3.82
C VAL A 569 0.93 23.38 3.03
N VAL A 570 0.79 22.05 3.09
CA VAL A 570 -0.40 21.31 2.68
C VAL A 570 -1.52 21.57 3.67
N LEU A 571 -2.73 21.72 3.15
CA LEU A 571 -3.94 21.88 3.92
C LEU A 571 -4.71 20.56 3.94
N SER A 572 -5.24 20.18 5.10
CA SER A 572 -6.21 19.07 5.20
C SER A 572 -7.45 19.50 5.96
N ALA A 573 -8.61 18.93 5.60
CA ALA A 573 -9.88 19.21 6.24
C ALA A 573 -10.02 18.45 7.55
N GLU A 574 -10.64 19.08 8.53
CA GLU A 574 -10.90 18.54 9.86
C GLU A 574 -12.16 17.64 9.86
N LEU A 575 -12.04 16.35 10.20
CA LEU A 575 -13.14 15.37 10.12
C LEU A 575 -13.53 14.76 11.47
N GLY A 576 -13.08 15.35 12.57
CA GLY A 576 -13.46 14.97 13.93
C GLY A 576 -12.78 13.70 14.46
N LYS A 577 -13.21 13.25 15.65
CA LYS A 577 -12.52 12.21 16.45
C LYS A 577 -13.32 10.91 16.59
N GLN A 578 -14.30 10.69 15.73
CA GLN A 578 -15.22 9.55 15.85
C GLN A 578 -14.47 8.22 15.65
N ASN A 579 -14.65 7.26 16.56
CA ASN A 579 -14.20 5.87 16.44
C ASN A 579 -12.77 5.71 15.86
N MET A 580 -11.77 6.41 16.40
CA MET A 580 -10.38 6.33 15.95
C MET A 580 -9.71 5.01 16.40
N ALA A 581 -10.25 3.88 15.93
CA ALA A 581 -9.74 2.55 16.21
C ALA A 581 -8.52 2.22 15.33
N THR A 582 -7.57 1.51 15.93
CA THR A 582 -6.34 1.06 15.26
C THR A 582 -6.38 -0.44 14.96
N GLY A 583 -5.62 -0.85 13.95
CA GLY A 583 -5.27 -2.24 13.65
C GLY A 583 -3.75 -2.40 13.53
N SER A 584 -3.33 -3.56 13.07
CA SER A 584 -1.92 -3.90 12.84
C SER A 584 -1.75 -4.48 11.43
N THR A 585 -0.56 -4.33 10.86
CA THR A 585 -0.19 -4.94 9.58
C THR A 585 1.30 -5.24 9.49
N GLY A 586 1.67 -6.13 8.57
CA GLY A 586 3.05 -6.59 8.37
C GLY A 586 3.70 -7.04 9.67
N MET A 587 4.90 -6.54 9.95
CA MET A 587 5.60 -6.82 11.21
C MET A 587 5.11 -5.91 12.33
N TRP A 588 3.84 -6.01 12.71
CA TRP A 588 3.26 -5.28 13.85
C TRP A 588 3.33 -3.75 13.74
N VAL A 589 3.10 -3.22 12.54
CA VAL A 589 2.96 -1.77 12.31
C VAL A 589 1.52 -1.37 12.60
N THR A 590 1.33 -0.41 13.49
CA THR A 590 0.00 0.04 13.90
C THR A 590 -0.58 1.03 12.88
N ILE A 591 -1.80 0.77 12.40
CA ILE A 591 -2.48 1.54 11.35
C ILE A 591 -3.90 1.96 11.77
N PRO A 592 -4.47 3.04 11.21
CA PRO A 592 -5.87 3.37 11.48
C PRO A 592 -6.80 2.40 10.73
N LYS A 593 -7.81 1.85 11.40
CA LYS A 593 -8.61 0.71 10.88
C LYS A 593 -9.63 1.11 9.81
N GLU A 594 -10.37 2.20 10.01
CA GLU A 594 -11.47 2.59 9.13
C GLU A 594 -11.42 4.08 8.80
N ALA A 595 -11.79 4.43 7.56
CA ALA A 595 -12.08 5.79 7.15
C ALA A 595 -13.47 6.20 7.64
N ILE A 596 -13.60 7.44 8.13
CA ILE A 596 -14.88 8.07 8.41
C ILE A 596 -14.85 9.48 7.84
N ALA A 597 -15.68 9.72 6.83
CA ALA A 597 -15.93 11.02 6.21
C ALA A 597 -17.40 11.06 5.72
N PRO A 598 -18.05 12.23 5.67
CA PRO A 598 -19.40 12.34 5.11
C PRO A 598 -19.49 11.90 3.64
N SER A 599 -18.49 12.29 2.85
CA SER A 599 -18.30 11.95 1.43
C SER A 599 -16.87 12.33 1.05
N GLU A 600 -16.24 11.65 0.08
CA GLU A 600 -15.03 12.17 -0.59
C GLU A 600 -15.37 13.05 -1.81
N ASN A 601 -16.61 12.99 -2.30
CA ASN A 601 -17.11 13.79 -3.40
C ASN A 601 -17.65 15.13 -2.88
N ILE A 602 -17.20 16.21 -3.50
CA ILE A 602 -17.65 17.59 -3.24
C ILE A 602 -18.32 18.11 -4.50
N ARG A 603 -19.59 18.50 -4.38
CA ARG A 603 -20.37 19.08 -5.46
C ARG A 603 -20.28 20.61 -5.44
N ILE A 604 -19.88 21.20 -6.56
CA ILE A 604 -19.85 22.65 -6.74
C ILE A 604 -21.29 23.16 -6.87
N SER A 605 -21.72 24.07 -6.00
CA SER A 605 -23.12 24.51 -5.92
C SER A 605 -23.62 25.26 -7.16
N ASP A 606 -22.73 25.89 -7.94
CA ASP A 606 -23.09 26.55 -9.19
C ASP A 606 -23.08 25.57 -10.37
N ASN A 607 -24.28 25.31 -10.92
CA ASN A 607 -24.51 24.40 -12.04
C ASN A 607 -23.79 24.79 -13.34
N SER A 608 -23.36 26.05 -13.48
CA SER A 608 -22.67 26.55 -14.66
C SER A 608 -21.14 26.50 -14.55
N THR A 609 -20.61 26.26 -13.35
CA THR A 609 -19.18 26.28 -13.08
C THR A 609 -18.56 24.89 -13.26
N THR A 610 -17.50 24.81 -14.06
CA THR A 610 -16.71 23.57 -14.23
C THR A 610 -15.71 23.41 -13.09
N VAL A 611 -15.25 22.18 -12.84
CA VAL A 611 -14.19 21.91 -11.85
C VAL A 611 -12.95 22.74 -12.14
N ASN A 612 -12.52 22.82 -13.40
CA ASN A 612 -11.34 23.61 -13.79
C ASN A 612 -11.51 25.10 -13.49
N THR A 613 -12.69 25.67 -13.77
CA THR A 613 -13.00 27.07 -13.45
C THR A 613 -12.95 27.28 -11.94
N PHE A 614 -13.63 26.44 -11.16
CA PHE A 614 -13.64 26.51 -9.70
C PHE A 614 -12.23 26.44 -9.10
N MET A 615 -11.37 25.56 -9.63
CA MET A 615 -9.98 25.43 -9.18
C MET A 615 -9.11 26.63 -9.58
N SER A 616 -9.36 27.24 -10.74
CA SER A 616 -8.67 28.48 -11.13
C SER A 616 -9.05 29.68 -10.26
N GLU A 617 -10.24 29.64 -9.66
CA GLU A 617 -10.81 30.65 -8.77
C GLU A 617 -10.73 30.21 -7.29
N ILE A 618 -9.92 29.20 -6.95
CA ILE A 618 -9.93 28.55 -5.63
C ILE A 618 -9.72 29.51 -4.45
N ASN A 619 -9.05 30.65 -4.66
CA ASN A 619 -8.84 31.64 -3.59
C ASN A 619 -10.14 32.37 -3.19
N ASP A 620 -11.16 32.40 -4.06
CA ASP A 620 -12.48 32.94 -3.74
C ASP A 620 -13.35 31.91 -3.00
N HIS A 621 -12.99 30.63 -3.10
CA HIS A 621 -13.75 29.50 -2.56
C HIS A 621 -13.14 28.91 -1.29
N LEU A 622 -11.82 28.77 -1.18
CA LEU A 622 -11.12 28.30 0.01
C LEU A 622 -10.57 29.50 0.79
N VAL A 623 -11.45 30.15 1.54
CA VAL A 623 -11.21 31.48 2.11
C VAL A 623 -10.50 31.36 3.46
N LYS A 624 -9.31 31.95 3.57
CA LYS A 624 -8.54 32.06 4.82
C LYS A 624 -9.26 32.95 5.83
N ASP A 625 -9.31 32.51 7.08
CA ASP A 625 -9.67 33.35 8.23
C ASP A 625 -8.61 34.44 8.46
N ALA A 626 -9.05 35.64 8.84
CA ALA A 626 -8.16 36.80 8.94
C ALA A 626 -7.10 36.67 10.04
N ASN A 627 -7.38 35.89 11.09
CA ASN A 627 -6.56 35.82 12.30
C ASN A 627 -5.99 34.42 12.57
N SER A 628 -6.17 33.47 11.65
CA SER A 628 -5.70 32.10 11.84
C SER A 628 -5.40 31.40 10.52
N MET A 629 -4.64 30.30 10.59
CA MET A 629 -4.41 29.39 9.47
C MET A 629 -5.57 28.41 9.28
N LYS A 630 -6.79 28.93 9.29
CA LYS A 630 -8.02 28.17 9.01
C LYS A 630 -8.59 28.65 7.69
N PHE A 631 -9.04 27.72 6.86
CA PHE A 631 -9.61 28.01 5.55
C PHE A 631 -10.97 27.34 5.44
N THR A 632 -11.99 28.09 5.05
CA THR A 632 -13.35 27.54 4.87
C THR A 632 -13.64 27.40 3.39
N LEU A 633 -13.99 26.18 2.97
CA LEU A 633 -14.43 25.90 1.60
C LEU A 633 -15.88 26.35 1.41
N LYS A 634 -16.13 27.14 0.38
CA LYS A 634 -17.44 27.74 0.05
C LYS A 634 -17.84 27.43 -1.38
N GLY A 635 -19.13 27.58 -1.66
CA GLY A 635 -19.68 27.32 -3.01
C GLY A 635 -19.77 25.84 -3.32
N THR A 636 -19.87 25.02 -2.27
CA THR A 636 -19.96 23.56 -2.32
C THR A 636 -21.08 23.05 -1.43
N ASP A 637 -21.47 21.80 -1.61
CA ASP A 637 -22.45 21.08 -0.79
C ASP A 637 -21.93 20.67 0.60
N HIS A 638 -20.62 20.74 0.83
CA HIS A 638 -19.97 20.53 2.12
C HIS A 638 -19.38 21.84 2.64
N ASP A 639 -19.50 22.08 3.95
CA ASP A 639 -18.79 23.15 4.67
C ASP A 639 -17.59 22.54 5.38
N LEU A 640 -16.42 22.58 4.72
CA LEU A 640 -15.18 21.99 5.22
C LEU A 640 -14.22 23.08 5.70
N THR A 641 -13.65 22.87 6.88
CA THR A 641 -12.57 23.71 7.42
C THR A 641 -11.23 23.00 7.27
N PHE A 642 -10.29 23.66 6.61
CA PHE A 642 -8.93 23.18 6.37
C PHE A 642 -7.92 23.91 7.25
N THR A 643 -6.91 23.20 7.75
CA THR A 643 -5.76 23.74 8.48
C THR A 643 -4.45 23.12 7.97
N PRO A 644 -3.27 23.71 8.29
CA PRO A 644 -1.99 23.11 7.95
C PRO A 644 -1.88 21.67 8.45
N HIS A 645 -1.55 20.75 7.54
CA HIS A 645 -1.60 19.31 7.79
C HIS A 645 -0.70 18.87 8.96
N TYR A 646 0.48 19.47 9.10
CA TYR A 646 1.40 19.17 10.20
C TYR A 646 0.85 19.56 11.58
N LYS A 647 -0.09 20.52 11.65
CA LYS A 647 -0.78 20.91 12.89
C LYS A 647 -1.92 19.95 13.25
N GLN A 648 -2.32 19.03 12.36
CA GLN A 648 -3.38 18.05 12.62
C GLN A 648 -2.80 16.74 13.15
N TYR A 649 -2.95 16.50 14.45
CA TYR A 649 -2.41 15.31 15.12
C TYR A 649 -3.41 14.57 16.02
N GLN A 650 -4.59 15.15 16.28
CA GLN A 650 -5.55 14.60 17.25
C GLN A 650 -6.84 14.06 16.64
N GLN A 651 -7.01 14.10 15.32
CA GLN A 651 -8.30 13.86 14.68
C GLN A 651 -8.14 13.29 13.26
N ARG A 652 -9.27 12.89 12.69
CA ARG A 652 -9.37 12.46 11.30
C ARG A 652 -9.19 13.65 10.35
N TYR A 653 -8.65 13.37 9.17
CA TYR A 653 -8.38 14.38 8.16
C TYR A 653 -8.66 13.92 6.74
N GLY A 654 -8.79 14.88 5.82
CA GLY A 654 -8.81 14.62 4.37
C GLY A 654 -7.97 15.64 3.61
N ILE A 655 -6.96 15.18 2.85
CA ILE A 655 -6.12 16.02 1.99
C ILE A 655 -6.72 16.14 0.60
N TYR A 656 -7.14 15.01 0.03
CA TYR A 656 -7.63 14.91 -1.35
C TYR A 656 -9.14 14.74 -1.39
N TRP A 657 -9.78 15.48 -2.30
CA TRP A 657 -11.24 15.53 -2.45
C TRP A 657 -11.62 15.51 -3.93
N ASN A 658 -12.65 14.74 -4.30
CA ASN A 658 -13.12 14.63 -5.67
C ASN A 658 -14.19 15.69 -5.97
N PHE A 659 -13.88 16.66 -6.82
CA PHE A 659 -14.80 17.74 -7.16
C PHE A 659 -15.65 17.40 -8.37
N GLN A 660 -16.94 17.74 -8.31
CA GLN A 660 -17.90 17.49 -9.38
C GLN A 660 -18.71 18.76 -9.70
N SER A 661 -18.91 19.03 -11.00
CA SER A 661 -19.86 20.06 -11.42
C SER A 661 -21.28 19.58 -11.15
N SER A 662 -22.15 20.48 -10.66
CA SER A 662 -23.54 20.12 -10.39
C SER A 662 -24.35 19.71 -11.62
N SER A 663 -23.94 20.08 -12.84
CA SER A 663 -24.60 19.65 -14.09
C SER A 663 -24.22 18.25 -14.54
N THR A 664 -23.11 17.70 -14.01
CA THR A 664 -22.62 16.34 -14.29
C THR A 664 -22.71 15.42 -13.08
N ALA A 665 -22.96 15.98 -11.89
CA ALA A 665 -23.14 15.25 -10.65
C ALA A 665 -24.42 14.42 -10.73
N VAL A 666 -24.26 13.14 -11.04
CA VAL A 666 -25.29 12.14 -10.74
C VAL A 666 -25.08 11.79 -9.27
N ASP A 667 -25.99 12.23 -8.40
CA ASP A 667 -26.04 11.76 -7.02
C ASP A 667 -26.35 10.26 -7.04
N ARG A 668 -25.29 9.45 -7.07
CA ARG A 668 -25.41 8.01 -6.92
C ARG A 668 -25.43 7.74 -5.42
N PRO A 669 -26.53 7.18 -4.88
CA PRO A 669 -26.55 6.81 -3.47
C PRO A 669 -25.41 5.82 -3.21
N VAL A 670 -24.69 5.97 -2.10
CA VAL A 670 -23.69 5.00 -1.68
C VAL A 670 -24.39 3.63 -1.58
N ARG A 671 -23.93 2.66 -2.37
CA ARG A 671 -24.59 1.35 -2.46
C ARG A 671 -24.05 0.32 -1.48
N SER A 672 -22.87 0.55 -0.91
CA SER A 672 -22.34 -0.29 0.16
C SER A 672 -21.33 0.47 0.99
N LYS A 673 -21.18 0.08 2.27
CA LYS A 673 -19.99 0.36 3.05
C LYS A 673 -19.03 -0.81 2.85
N LYS A 674 -17.85 -0.55 2.27
CA LYS A 674 -16.77 -1.53 2.11
C LYS A 674 -15.66 -1.23 3.12
N THR A 675 -15.22 -2.26 3.83
CA THR A 675 -14.08 -2.17 4.75
C THR A 675 -13.13 -3.32 4.42
N VAL A 676 -11.89 -3.02 4.03
CA VAL A 676 -10.85 -4.05 3.92
C VAL A 676 -10.60 -4.58 5.32
N THR A 677 -10.93 -5.84 5.55
CA THR A 677 -10.72 -6.52 6.83
C THR A 677 -9.33 -7.11 6.93
N ASP A 678 -8.76 -7.51 5.80
CA ASP A 678 -7.42 -8.08 5.74
C ASP A 678 -6.78 -7.97 4.37
N THR A 679 -5.45 -8.07 4.34
CA THR A 679 -4.68 -8.19 3.11
C THR A 679 -3.37 -8.95 3.32
N VAL A 680 -2.99 -9.75 2.33
CA VAL A 680 -1.69 -10.43 2.27
C VAL A 680 -1.05 -10.18 0.91
N GLN A 681 0.27 -10.07 0.87
CA GLN A 681 1.06 -9.84 -0.34
C GLN A 681 1.81 -11.12 -0.76
N PRO A 682 1.31 -11.91 -1.73
CA PRO A 682 1.92 -13.19 -2.08
C PRO A 682 3.33 -13.05 -2.64
N GLY A 683 4.21 -13.99 -2.28
CA GLY A 683 5.62 -14.02 -2.64
C GLY A 683 6.52 -13.22 -1.70
N TYR A 684 5.95 -12.37 -0.85
CA TYR A 684 6.68 -11.55 0.09
C TYR A 684 6.54 -12.12 1.51
N GLY A 685 7.48 -13.03 1.84
CA GLY A 685 7.38 -13.89 3.02
C GLY A 685 7.13 -13.19 4.37
N GLN A 686 7.44 -11.89 4.49
CA GLN A 686 7.10 -11.07 5.66
C GLN A 686 5.60 -11.03 5.95
N TYR A 687 4.79 -10.71 4.94
CA TYR A 687 3.34 -10.55 5.07
C TYR A 687 2.62 -11.89 4.98
N GLU A 688 3.28 -12.92 4.45
CA GLU A 688 2.69 -14.26 4.34
C GLU A 688 2.86 -15.10 5.62
N ASN A 689 4.00 -14.97 6.31
CA ASN A 689 4.35 -15.80 7.47
C ASN A 689 4.12 -15.10 8.82
N ASP A 690 3.37 -14.00 8.84
CA ASP A 690 2.97 -13.37 10.10
C ASP A 690 2.01 -14.27 10.90
N ASN A 691 1.78 -13.94 12.18
CA ASN A 691 0.96 -14.76 13.06
C ASN A 691 -0.51 -14.82 12.64
N LEU A 692 -1.01 -13.81 11.93
CA LEU A 692 -2.38 -13.78 11.46
C LEU A 692 -2.54 -14.74 10.28
N HIS A 693 -1.78 -14.51 9.21
CA HIS A 693 -1.87 -15.21 7.93
C HIS A 693 -1.33 -16.64 7.97
N ASP A 694 -0.25 -16.89 8.73
CA ASP A 694 0.33 -18.21 9.00
C ASP A 694 0.36 -19.11 7.77
N MET A 695 1.04 -18.61 6.71
CA MET A 695 1.08 -19.27 5.43
C MET A 695 1.50 -20.74 5.59
N GLN A 696 0.64 -21.62 5.06
CA GLN A 696 0.99 -23.02 4.87
C GLN A 696 1.30 -23.24 3.41
N GLU A 697 2.43 -23.88 3.10
CA GLU A 697 2.82 -24.13 1.72
C GLU A 697 3.35 -25.55 1.52
N PHE A 698 3.09 -26.08 0.33
CA PHE A 698 3.65 -27.34 -0.16
C PHE A 698 4.04 -27.17 -1.63
N ASN A 699 5.32 -27.33 -1.93
CA ASN A 699 5.87 -27.25 -3.30
C ASN A 699 5.44 -25.97 -4.05
N THR A 700 5.74 -24.80 -3.50
CA THR A 700 5.38 -23.51 -4.11
C THR A 700 6.61 -22.66 -4.41
N GLN A 701 6.40 -21.47 -4.96
CA GLN A 701 7.43 -20.48 -5.22
C GLN A 701 6.87 -19.07 -5.00
N GLY A 702 7.49 -18.33 -4.08
CA GLY A 702 7.36 -16.88 -3.99
C GLY A 702 8.42 -16.17 -4.85
N VAL A 703 8.07 -15.04 -5.44
CA VAL A 703 8.96 -14.20 -6.27
C VAL A 703 8.67 -12.73 -6.02
N THR A 704 9.71 -11.88 -6.04
CA THR A 704 9.65 -10.43 -5.80
C THR A 704 10.36 -9.58 -6.86
N ASP A 705 10.91 -10.19 -7.91
CA ASP A 705 11.83 -9.51 -8.85
C ASP A 705 11.10 -8.63 -9.88
N ASP A 706 9.87 -9.00 -10.24
CA ASP A 706 9.02 -8.36 -11.26
C ASP A 706 7.55 -8.55 -10.86
N SER A 707 7.09 -7.73 -9.89
CA SER A 707 5.87 -7.88 -9.06
C SER A 707 5.96 -9.02 -8.04
N THR A 708 5.33 -8.83 -6.89
CA THR A 708 5.23 -9.87 -5.86
C THR A 708 4.21 -10.90 -6.31
N TYR A 709 4.58 -12.18 -6.34
CA TYR A 709 3.60 -13.23 -6.60
C TYR A 709 3.98 -14.57 -5.98
N ARG A 710 2.97 -15.41 -5.77
CA ARG A 710 3.14 -16.82 -5.42
C ARG A 710 2.38 -17.72 -6.39
N TYR A 711 2.97 -18.87 -6.67
CA TYR A 711 2.30 -19.93 -7.43
C TYR A 711 2.67 -21.30 -6.87
N ALA A 712 1.75 -22.25 -7.03
CA ALA A 712 1.99 -23.65 -6.70
C ALA A 712 2.68 -24.34 -7.88
N LYS A 713 3.76 -25.09 -7.61
CA LYS A 713 4.34 -26.01 -8.61
C LYS A 713 3.40 -27.21 -8.77
N SER A 714 3.68 -28.10 -9.73
CA SER A 714 2.88 -29.31 -9.97
C SER A 714 2.61 -30.09 -8.67
N GLY A 715 1.32 -30.35 -8.39
CA GLY A 715 0.85 -31.01 -7.17
C GLY A 715 0.97 -30.19 -5.87
N GLY A 716 1.39 -28.93 -5.95
CA GLY A 716 1.59 -28.03 -4.82
C GLY A 716 0.34 -27.24 -4.43
N SER A 717 0.42 -26.56 -3.29
CA SER A 717 -0.61 -25.63 -2.80
C SER A 717 -0.02 -24.64 -1.79
N PHE A 718 -0.64 -23.48 -1.65
CA PHE A 718 -0.40 -22.56 -0.54
C PHE A 718 -1.72 -22.04 0.02
N SER A 719 -1.73 -21.67 1.31
CA SER A 719 -2.93 -21.10 1.95
C SER A 719 -2.58 -20.01 2.95
N TYR A 720 -3.49 -19.07 3.11
CA TYR A 720 -3.43 -18.02 4.14
C TYR A 720 -4.69 -18.05 5.00
N ARG A 721 -4.57 -17.70 6.28
CA ARG A 721 -5.72 -17.28 7.08
C ARG A 721 -6.01 -15.82 6.79
N MET A 722 -7.22 -15.51 6.35
CA MET A 722 -7.65 -14.14 6.03
C MET A 722 -8.72 -13.71 7.04
N ALA A 723 -8.53 -12.57 7.70
CA ALA A 723 -9.49 -11.99 8.63
C ALA A 723 -10.74 -11.45 7.91
N ILE A 724 -11.89 -11.73 8.50
CA ILE A 724 -13.22 -11.38 7.99
C ILE A 724 -14.01 -10.55 9.00
N ASP A 725 -15.08 -9.89 8.53
CA ASP A 725 -16.15 -9.37 9.40
C ASP A 725 -17.33 -10.34 9.32
N LYS A 726 -17.58 -11.12 10.37
CA LYS A 726 -18.71 -12.05 10.43
C LYS A 726 -20.08 -11.35 10.48
N GLU A 727 -20.09 -10.07 10.85
CA GLU A 727 -21.29 -9.24 10.93
C GLU A 727 -21.55 -8.48 9.62
N ALA A 728 -20.69 -8.65 8.60
CA ALA A 728 -20.96 -8.17 7.26
C ALA A 728 -21.89 -9.13 6.52
N GLU A 729 -22.76 -8.57 5.68
CA GLU A 729 -23.71 -9.33 4.87
C GLU A 729 -23.00 -10.32 3.93
N TYR A 730 -21.82 -9.95 3.45
CA TYR A 730 -20.87 -10.88 2.87
C TYR A 730 -19.43 -10.35 2.92
N ASN A 731 -18.49 -11.26 2.73
CA ASN A 731 -17.07 -10.95 2.57
C ASN A 731 -16.67 -11.18 1.11
N LEU A 732 -15.87 -10.28 0.55
CA LEU A 732 -15.37 -10.31 -0.82
C LEU A 732 -13.87 -10.58 -0.81
N LEU A 733 -13.46 -11.69 -1.42
CA LEU A 733 -12.07 -12.04 -1.65
C LEU A 733 -11.63 -11.53 -3.02
N THR A 734 -10.75 -10.53 -3.06
CA THR A 734 -10.17 -10.01 -4.31
C THR A 734 -8.80 -10.65 -4.53
N VAL A 735 -8.62 -11.32 -5.66
CA VAL A 735 -7.38 -12.01 -6.04
C VAL A 735 -6.90 -11.47 -7.38
N LYS A 736 -5.64 -11.04 -7.45
CA LYS A 736 -5.07 -10.47 -8.67
C LYS A 736 -4.30 -11.52 -9.48
N PHE A 737 -4.52 -11.51 -10.80
CA PHE A 737 -3.87 -12.40 -11.76
C PHE A 737 -3.22 -11.62 -12.90
N ARG A 738 -2.37 -12.31 -13.67
CA ARG A 738 -1.69 -11.79 -14.86
C ARG A 738 -2.31 -12.33 -16.13
N LYS A 739 -2.52 -11.47 -17.12
CA LYS A 739 -2.92 -11.86 -18.48
C LYS A 739 -1.91 -12.80 -19.13
N ALA A 740 -0.62 -12.64 -18.82
CA ALA A 740 0.45 -13.52 -19.29
C ALA A 740 0.30 -14.99 -18.82
N ASP A 741 -0.49 -15.25 -17.77
CA ASP A 741 -0.81 -16.59 -17.28
C ASP A 741 -2.12 -17.15 -17.87
N ASN A 742 -2.72 -16.49 -18.88
CA ASN A 742 -3.83 -17.08 -19.65
C ASN A 742 -3.43 -18.47 -20.16
N GLY A 743 -4.34 -19.45 -20.01
CA GLY A 743 -4.10 -20.86 -20.29
C GLY A 743 -3.57 -21.67 -19.11
N LYS A 744 -3.15 -21.03 -17.99
CA LYS A 744 -2.88 -21.73 -16.73
C LYS A 744 -4.14 -21.88 -15.91
N SER A 745 -4.18 -22.93 -15.09
CA SER A 745 -5.33 -23.21 -14.22
C SER A 745 -5.09 -22.73 -12.79
N ILE A 746 -6.18 -22.36 -12.10
CA ILE A 746 -6.16 -21.99 -10.70
C ILE A 746 -7.42 -22.51 -10.00
N ARG A 747 -7.25 -22.96 -8.77
CA ARG A 747 -8.28 -23.42 -7.86
C ARG A 747 -8.15 -22.66 -6.54
N ILE A 748 -9.24 -22.04 -6.10
CA ILE A 748 -9.33 -21.26 -4.86
C ILE A 748 -10.42 -21.88 -3.99
N VAL A 749 -10.07 -22.25 -2.76
CA VAL A 749 -10.95 -23.04 -1.87
C VAL A 749 -10.95 -22.44 -0.47
N VAL A 750 -12.11 -22.46 0.19
CA VAL A 750 -12.26 -22.24 1.63
C VAL A 750 -12.89 -23.49 2.25
N GLY A 751 -12.12 -24.17 3.11
CA GLY A 751 -12.48 -25.51 3.60
C GLY A 751 -12.63 -26.50 2.46
N ASP A 752 -13.82 -27.09 2.34
CA ASP A 752 -14.18 -27.99 1.22
C ASP A 752 -14.90 -27.26 0.06
N THR A 753 -15.15 -25.95 0.19
CA THR A 753 -15.91 -25.20 -0.82
C THR A 753 -14.98 -24.53 -1.82
N ILE A 754 -15.14 -24.90 -3.10
CA ILE A 754 -14.46 -24.23 -4.22
C ILE A 754 -15.13 -22.87 -4.46
N LEU A 755 -14.41 -21.78 -4.22
CA LEU A 755 -14.85 -20.43 -4.55
C LEU A 755 -14.60 -20.12 -6.04
N TYR A 756 -13.49 -20.62 -6.58
CA TYR A 756 -13.14 -20.47 -7.98
C TYR A 756 -12.33 -21.68 -8.47
N SER A 757 -12.61 -22.16 -9.68
CA SER A 757 -11.84 -23.20 -10.34
C SER A 757 -12.00 -23.02 -11.85
N GLY A 758 -10.90 -22.81 -12.55
CA GLY A 758 -10.92 -22.65 -14.00
C GLY A 758 -9.54 -22.49 -14.61
N THR A 759 -9.53 -22.27 -15.93
CA THR A 759 -8.36 -21.84 -16.69
C THR A 759 -8.50 -20.35 -17.00
N LEU A 760 -7.45 -19.58 -16.75
CA LEU A 760 -7.49 -18.13 -16.98
C LEU A 760 -7.60 -17.85 -18.50
N ASP A 761 -8.52 -16.96 -18.88
CA ASP A 761 -8.69 -16.52 -20.27
C ASP A 761 -9.12 -15.04 -20.36
N TYR A 762 -8.41 -14.16 -19.65
CA TYR A 762 -8.73 -12.74 -19.62
C TYR A 762 -8.53 -12.07 -20.99
N LYS A 763 -9.59 -11.46 -21.53
CA LYS A 763 -9.61 -10.80 -22.85
C LYS A 763 -9.39 -9.28 -22.79
N GLY A 764 -9.36 -8.69 -21.59
CA GLY A 764 -9.16 -7.24 -21.45
C GLY A 764 -7.76 -6.79 -21.83
N SER A 765 -7.55 -5.47 -21.87
CA SER A 765 -6.27 -4.86 -22.28
C SER A 765 -5.22 -4.80 -21.18
N SER A 766 -5.60 -4.97 -19.91
CA SER A 766 -4.69 -4.87 -18.76
C SER A 766 -3.76 -6.08 -18.62
N ASP A 767 -2.51 -5.85 -18.23
CA ASP A 767 -1.53 -6.92 -17.98
C ASP A 767 -1.79 -7.67 -16.67
N VAL A 768 -2.35 -6.98 -15.67
CA VAL A 768 -2.86 -7.52 -14.42
C VAL A 768 -4.33 -7.15 -14.26
N TYR A 769 -5.10 -8.05 -13.64
CA TYR A 769 -6.53 -7.85 -13.42
C TYR A 769 -6.99 -8.51 -12.12
N ASP A 770 -8.02 -7.93 -11.52
CA ASP A 770 -8.61 -8.42 -10.27
C ASP A 770 -9.76 -9.38 -10.56
N VAL A 771 -9.83 -10.45 -9.79
CA VAL A 771 -10.96 -11.37 -9.73
C VAL A 771 -11.59 -11.26 -8.34
N ASN A 772 -12.84 -10.80 -8.32
CA ASN A 772 -13.60 -10.60 -7.09
C ASN A 772 -14.48 -11.83 -6.83
N LEU A 773 -14.29 -12.48 -5.69
CA LEU A 773 -14.98 -13.72 -5.30
C LEU A 773 -15.79 -13.46 -4.03
N ILE A 774 -17.11 -13.50 -4.14
CA ILE A 774 -17.99 -13.43 -2.96
C ILE A 774 -17.83 -14.72 -2.17
N VAL A 775 -17.55 -14.61 -0.86
CA VAL A 775 -17.54 -15.75 0.06
C VAL A 775 -18.96 -15.91 0.63
N PRO A 776 -19.71 -16.96 0.26
CA PRO A 776 -21.09 -17.12 0.71
C PRO A 776 -21.18 -17.29 2.24
N GLN A 777 -22.22 -16.74 2.87
CA GLN A 777 -22.38 -16.81 4.34
C GLN A 777 -22.30 -18.24 4.88
N LYS A 778 -22.92 -19.21 4.20
CA LYS A 778 -22.84 -20.63 4.59
C LYS A 778 -21.41 -21.18 4.58
N VAL A 779 -20.53 -20.69 3.71
CA VAL A 779 -19.11 -21.06 3.68
C VAL A 779 -18.39 -20.44 4.88
N ILE A 780 -18.72 -19.20 5.22
CA ILE A 780 -18.20 -18.53 6.42
C ILE A 780 -18.59 -19.32 7.66
N ASP A 781 -19.89 -19.57 7.86
CA ASP A 781 -20.44 -20.26 9.04
C ASP A 781 -19.81 -21.64 9.26
N ASN A 782 -19.48 -22.36 8.18
CA ASN A 782 -18.89 -23.69 8.24
C ASN A 782 -17.38 -23.71 8.46
N ASN A 783 -16.66 -22.63 8.16
CA ASN A 783 -15.19 -22.64 8.08
C ASN A 783 -14.49 -21.57 8.91
N VAL A 784 -15.23 -20.62 9.49
CA VAL A 784 -14.67 -19.57 10.34
C VAL A 784 -13.96 -20.15 11.56
N LYS A 785 -12.81 -19.58 11.89
CA LYS A 785 -12.06 -19.90 13.10
C LYS A 785 -11.70 -18.62 13.84
N ALA A 786 -11.80 -18.65 15.17
CA ALA A 786 -11.23 -17.60 16.00
C ALA A 786 -9.73 -17.86 16.18
N VAL A 787 -8.90 -16.85 15.92
CA VAL A 787 -7.46 -16.89 16.18
C VAL A 787 -7.03 -15.62 16.90
N THR A 788 -6.14 -15.75 17.87
CA THR A 788 -5.45 -14.61 18.47
C THR A 788 -4.11 -14.47 17.78
N ALA A 789 -3.94 -13.36 17.06
CA ALA A 789 -2.69 -13.00 16.41
C ALA A 789 -2.28 -11.61 16.90
N ASP A 790 -1.00 -11.44 17.25
CA ASP A 790 -0.42 -10.14 17.59
C ASP A 790 -1.18 -9.36 18.69
N GLY A 791 -1.79 -10.08 19.63
CA GLY A 791 -2.54 -9.51 20.75
C GLY A 791 -3.96 -9.04 20.41
N ALA A 792 -4.46 -9.34 19.21
CA ALA A 792 -5.83 -9.11 18.79
C ALA A 792 -6.52 -10.41 18.39
N ASP A 793 -7.83 -10.48 18.61
CA ASP A 793 -8.67 -11.61 18.21
C ASP A 793 -9.27 -11.34 16.83
N TYR A 794 -9.17 -12.33 15.96
CA TYR A 794 -9.66 -12.30 14.59
C TYR A 794 -10.57 -13.50 14.33
N ASP A 795 -11.66 -13.25 13.62
CA ASP A 795 -12.41 -14.30 12.91
C ASP A 795 -11.75 -14.45 11.53
N VAL A 796 -11.27 -15.65 11.18
CA VAL A 796 -10.50 -15.90 9.95
C VAL A 796 -11.05 -17.05 9.13
N LEU A 797 -10.79 -17.01 7.83
CA LEU A 797 -10.99 -18.11 6.89
C LEU A 797 -9.66 -18.55 6.30
N THR A 798 -9.42 -19.85 6.22
CA THR A 798 -8.27 -20.38 5.47
C THR A 798 -8.61 -20.45 3.98
N VAL A 799 -7.95 -19.62 3.17
CA VAL A 799 -8.08 -19.59 1.71
C VAL A 799 -6.90 -20.34 1.10
N THR A 800 -7.16 -21.37 0.30
CA THR A 800 -6.15 -22.24 -0.31
C THR A 800 -6.12 -22.08 -1.83
N PHE A 801 -4.91 -22.02 -2.39
CA PHE A 801 -4.63 -21.85 -3.81
C PHE A 801 -3.86 -23.06 -4.35
N SER A 802 -4.31 -23.62 -5.48
CA SER A 802 -3.67 -24.73 -6.19
C SER A 802 -3.93 -24.68 -7.69
N SER A 803 -3.31 -25.58 -8.47
CA SER A 803 -3.76 -25.87 -9.84
C SER A 803 -5.00 -26.79 -9.84
N ASN A 804 -5.73 -26.87 -10.96
CA ASN A 804 -6.77 -27.88 -11.23
C ASN A 804 -6.22 -29.14 -11.92
N ASP A 805 -4.98 -29.08 -12.40
CA ASP A 805 -4.28 -30.19 -13.06
C ASP A 805 -2.89 -30.40 -12.46
N ASP A 806 -2.18 -31.45 -12.86
CA ASP A 806 -0.82 -31.77 -12.40
C ASP A 806 0.26 -30.84 -13.01
N LYS A 807 -0.02 -29.53 -13.08
CA LYS A 807 0.90 -28.49 -13.57
C LYS A 807 1.01 -27.34 -12.58
N GLU A 808 1.85 -26.37 -12.94
CA GLU A 808 1.96 -25.10 -12.24
C GLU A 808 0.62 -24.34 -12.24
N SER A 809 0.22 -23.79 -11.10
CA SER A 809 -0.93 -22.91 -11.02
C SER A 809 -0.64 -21.57 -11.72
N ALA A 810 -1.70 -20.81 -12.03
CA ALA A 810 -1.52 -19.39 -12.29
C ALA A 810 -0.89 -18.68 -11.07
N LYS A 811 -0.18 -17.58 -11.33
CA LYS A 811 0.43 -16.74 -10.30
C LYS A 811 -0.63 -15.86 -9.65
N VAL A 812 -0.69 -15.92 -8.33
CA VAL A 812 -1.45 -14.94 -7.52
C VAL A 812 -0.51 -13.78 -7.22
N CYS A 813 -0.86 -12.60 -7.73
CA CYS A 813 0.04 -11.46 -7.82
C CYS A 813 -0.35 -10.34 -6.83
N ASP A 814 0.62 -9.47 -6.59
CA ASP A 814 0.56 -8.25 -5.79
C ASP A 814 -0.08 -8.50 -4.42
N PHE A 815 -1.36 -8.15 -4.23
CA PHE A 815 -2.10 -8.31 -2.99
C PHE A 815 -3.37 -9.13 -3.17
N ILE A 816 -3.70 -9.90 -2.14
CA ILE A 816 -5.02 -10.48 -1.93
C ILE A 816 -5.72 -9.61 -0.88
N TYR A 817 -6.98 -9.26 -1.13
CA TYR A 817 -7.78 -8.50 -0.17
C TYR A 817 -8.98 -9.31 0.31
N MET A 818 -9.25 -9.25 1.61
CA MET A 818 -10.54 -9.60 2.17
C MET A 818 -11.28 -8.32 2.52
N THR A 819 -12.50 -8.15 1.99
CA THR A 819 -13.30 -6.94 2.18
C THR A 819 -14.66 -7.30 2.74
N ALA A 820 -14.98 -6.78 3.92
CA ALA A 820 -16.34 -6.77 4.45
C ALA A 820 -17.20 -5.81 3.63
N VAL A 821 -18.34 -6.29 3.13
CA VAL A 821 -19.27 -5.48 2.35
C VAL A 821 -20.62 -5.43 3.08
N LYS A 822 -21.07 -4.21 3.38
CA LYS A 822 -22.41 -3.95 3.93
C LYS A 822 -23.26 -3.20 2.91
N PRO A 823 -24.09 -3.91 2.12
CA PRO A 823 -25.00 -3.28 1.17
C PRO A 823 -25.92 -2.27 1.83
N LEU A 824 -26.13 -1.14 1.17
CA LEU A 824 -27.07 -0.09 1.58
C LEU A 824 -28.34 -0.09 0.70
N TYR A 825 -28.56 -1.15 -0.07
CA TYR A 825 -29.74 -1.37 -0.91
C TYR A 825 -30.55 -2.58 -0.45
N GLU A 826 -31.84 -2.60 -0.78
CA GLU A 826 -32.70 -3.75 -0.54
C GLU A 826 -32.38 -4.88 -1.54
N TYR A 827 -32.04 -6.06 -1.03
CA TYR A 827 -31.75 -7.25 -1.84
C TYR A 827 -32.41 -8.50 -1.26
N ASP A 828 -32.50 -9.54 -2.09
CA ASP A 828 -32.98 -10.87 -1.71
C ASP A 828 -31.93 -11.90 -2.10
N SER A 829 -31.33 -12.57 -1.11
CA SER A 829 -30.27 -13.56 -1.34
C SER A 829 -30.73 -14.82 -2.07
N SER A 830 -32.05 -15.04 -2.21
CA SER A 830 -32.60 -16.11 -3.06
C SER A 830 -32.60 -15.76 -4.56
N ILE A 831 -32.38 -14.48 -4.89
CA ILE A 831 -32.25 -13.98 -6.25
C ILE A 831 -30.76 -13.79 -6.54
N ALA A 832 -30.25 -14.44 -7.60
CA ALA A 832 -28.88 -14.23 -8.03
C ALA A 832 -28.74 -12.88 -8.75
N TYR A 833 -29.63 -12.64 -9.72
CA TYR A 833 -29.73 -11.38 -10.46
C TYR A 833 -31.18 -10.96 -10.64
N PHE A 834 -31.45 -9.67 -10.44
CA PHE A 834 -32.68 -9.01 -10.86
C PHE A 834 -32.34 -7.89 -11.84
N VAL A 835 -32.86 -7.98 -13.06
CA VAL A 835 -32.65 -6.99 -14.12
C VAL A 835 -33.99 -6.36 -14.49
N ASP A 836 -34.13 -5.05 -14.28
CA ASP A 836 -35.24 -4.26 -14.82
C ASP A 836 -34.80 -3.72 -16.18
N CYS A 837 -35.20 -4.41 -17.25
CA CYS A 837 -34.67 -4.14 -18.58
C CYS A 837 -35.27 -2.85 -19.11
N GLY A 838 -34.43 -1.88 -19.48
CA GLY A 838 -34.85 -0.57 -19.96
C GLY A 838 -35.11 0.46 -18.86
N ASP A 839 -34.68 0.19 -17.62
CA ASP A 839 -34.77 1.15 -16.53
C ASP A 839 -33.91 2.39 -16.82
N HIS A 840 -34.49 3.57 -16.59
CA HIS A 840 -33.84 4.85 -16.82
C HIS A 840 -33.10 5.36 -15.59
N ASN A 841 -33.43 4.88 -14.39
CA ASN A 841 -32.68 5.15 -13.17
C ASN A 841 -32.30 3.84 -12.52
N THR A 842 -31.09 3.36 -12.83
CA THR A 842 -30.67 2.02 -12.41
C THR A 842 -30.46 1.89 -10.88
N TYR A 843 -30.64 2.99 -10.14
CA TYR A 843 -30.43 3.07 -8.70
C TYR A 843 -31.68 2.81 -7.86
N THR A 844 -32.85 2.70 -8.47
CA THR A 844 -34.14 2.70 -7.77
C THR A 844 -34.91 1.43 -8.10
N LEU A 845 -35.42 0.79 -7.05
CA LEU A 845 -36.31 -0.36 -7.18
C LEU A 845 -37.76 0.09 -7.25
N SER A 846 -38.57 -0.61 -8.04
CA SER A 846 -40.00 -0.33 -8.16
C SER A 846 -40.84 -1.32 -7.34
N GLY A 847 -41.89 -0.80 -6.70
CA GLY A 847 -42.81 -1.63 -5.91
C GLY A 847 -42.12 -2.40 -4.77
N ASN A 848 -42.26 -3.72 -4.77
CA ASN A 848 -41.66 -4.64 -3.78
C ASN A 848 -40.47 -5.42 -4.39
N ASP A 849 -39.94 -5.00 -5.54
CA ASP A 849 -38.80 -5.67 -6.15
C ASP A 849 -37.55 -5.48 -5.30
N LYS A 850 -36.66 -6.47 -5.35
CA LYS A 850 -35.40 -6.50 -4.62
C LYS A 850 -34.30 -6.90 -5.58
N LEU A 851 -33.13 -6.30 -5.42
CA LEU A 851 -31.96 -6.67 -6.21
C LEU A 851 -31.51 -8.10 -5.88
N GLY A 852 -30.79 -8.69 -6.84
CA GLY A 852 -30.13 -9.96 -6.62
C GLY A 852 -28.88 -9.82 -5.76
N PHE A 853 -28.39 -10.94 -5.27
CA PHE A 853 -27.18 -11.02 -4.48
C PHE A 853 -25.93 -10.56 -5.25
N TYR A 854 -25.91 -10.71 -6.58
CA TYR A 854 -24.76 -10.38 -7.43
C TYR A 854 -24.87 -9.04 -8.15
N ASN A 855 -25.92 -8.23 -7.94
CA ASN A 855 -26.03 -6.91 -8.55
C ASN A 855 -26.57 -5.83 -7.61
N SER A 856 -26.07 -4.60 -7.77
CA SER A 856 -26.43 -3.42 -6.97
C SER A 856 -27.17 -2.33 -7.77
N VAL A 857 -27.34 -2.56 -9.07
CA VAL A 857 -28.14 -1.72 -9.98
C VAL A 857 -29.10 -2.59 -10.78
N THR A 858 -30.23 -2.03 -11.21
CA THR A 858 -31.28 -2.77 -11.94
C THR A 858 -30.92 -3.00 -13.41
N GLU A 859 -29.99 -2.22 -13.98
CA GLU A 859 -29.46 -2.42 -15.33
C GLU A 859 -28.07 -1.81 -15.50
N GLN A 860 -27.23 -2.41 -16.36
CA GLN A 860 -25.93 -1.86 -16.78
C GLN A 860 -25.45 -2.47 -18.10
N LEU A 861 -24.41 -1.87 -18.71
CA LEU A 861 -23.60 -2.53 -19.73
C LEU A 861 -22.78 -3.66 -19.10
N TYR A 862 -22.47 -4.69 -19.87
CA TYR A 862 -21.67 -5.82 -19.40
C TYR A 862 -20.32 -5.34 -18.83
N GLY A 863 -20.12 -5.57 -17.53
CA GLY A 863 -18.95 -5.13 -16.79
C GLY A 863 -19.10 -5.42 -15.28
N PRO A 864 -18.09 -5.07 -14.47
CA PRO A 864 -18.12 -5.34 -13.03
C PRO A 864 -19.17 -4.47 -12.32
N ASP A 865 -19.99 -5.10 -11.49
CA ASP A 865 -20.87 -4.40 -10.56
C ASP A 865 -20.06 -3.61 -9.51
N GLU A 866 -20.42 -2.35 -9.26
CA GLU A 866 -19.65 -1.47 -8.37
C GLU A 866 -19.59 -1.95 -6.91
N VAL A 867 -20.60 -2.70 -6.46
CA VAL A 867 -20.64 -3.23 -5.10
C VAL A 867 -20.11 -4.64 -5.04
N THR A 868 -20.67 -5.55 -5.84
CA THR A 868 -20.38 -6.98 -5.71
C THR A 868 -19.11 -7.40 -6.44
N GLY A 869 -18.65 -6.60 -7.41
CA GLY A 869 -17.53 -6.92 -8.28
C GLY A 869 -17.81 -8.00 -9.33
N ALA A 870 -19.04 -8.56 -9.37
CA ALA A 870 -19.43 -9.59 -10.34
C ALA A 870 -19.65 -8.97 -11.72
N GLU A 871 -19.16 -9.63 -12.79
CA GLU A 871 -19.40 -9.13 -14.15
C GLU A 871 -20.80 -9.51 -14.61
N TRP A 872 -21.61 -8.51 -14.97
CA TRP A 872 -22.94 -8.73 -15.55
C TRP A 872 -23.41 -7.55 -16.39
N GLY A 873 -24.42 -7.76 -17.22
CA GLY A 873 -25.11 -6.67 -17.92
C GLY A 873 -25.36 -6.97 -19.40
N LEU A 874 -25.84 -5.94 -20.09
CA LEU A 874 -26.13 -5.95 -21.53
C LEU A 874 -24.83 -6.07 -22.35
N ILE A 875 -24.77 -7.07 -23.22
CA ILE A 875 -23.67 -7.25 -24.17
C ILE A 875 -24.03 -6.54 -25.48
N ASP A 876 -23.62 -5.29 -25.61
CA ASP A 876 -23.80 -4.50 -26.85
C ASP A 876 -22.70 -3.42 -26.97
N ASP A 877 -22.61 -2.78 -28.14
CA ASP A 877 -21.67 -1.69 -28.44
C ASP A 877 -22.18 -0.36 -27.85
N PRO A 878 -21.42 0.29 -26.95
CA PRO A 878 -21.83 1.53 -26.29
C PRO A 878 -21.64 2.80 -27.14
N THR A 879 -21.15 2.70 -28.38
CA THR A 879 -20.74 3.86 -29.19
C THR A 879 -21.89 4.67 -29.81
N ASP A 880 -23.15 4.22 -29.72
CA ASP A 880 -24.31 4.97 -30.21
C ASP A 880 -24.95 5.84 -29.13
N GLN A 881 -24.65 7.14 -29.15
CA GLN A 881 -25.33 8.13 -28.32
C GLN A 881 -26.56 8.67 -29.07
N TYR A 882 -27.73 8.10 -28.82
CA TYR A 882 -28.98 8.73 -29.18
C TYR A 882 -29.08 10.13 -28.54
N SER A 883 -29.10 11.19 -29.36
CA SER A 883 -29.15 12.58 -28.91
C SER A 883 -30.57 13.10 -28.60
N GLY A 884 -31.56 12.21 -28.42
CA GLY A 884 -32.98 12.59 -28.41
C GLY A 884 -33.64 12.79 -27.04
N SER A 885 -32.91 12.65 -25.92
CA SER A 885 -33.39 13.18 -24.64
C SER A 885 -32.24 13.74 -23.83
N LYS A 886 -32.18 15.07 -23.69
CA LYS A 886 -31.26 15.74 -22.75
C LYS A 886 -31.58 15.43 -21.27
N ASN A 887 -32.58 14.59 -21.01
CA ASN A 887 -33.18 14.34 -19.69
C ASN A 887 -33.35 12.84 -19.36
N SER A 888 -32.71 11.90 -20.07
CA SER A 888 -32.79 10.45 -19.78
C SER A 888 -31.42 9.91 -19.36
N ALA A 889 -31.39 9.12 -18.28
CA ALA A 889 -30.20 8.41 -17.79
C ALA A 889 -30.19 6.92 -18.20
N GLY A 890 -31.08 6.50 -19.11
CA GLY A 890 -31.16 5.13 -19.60
C GLY A 890 -30.00 4.74 -20.53
N ILE A 891 -29.79 3.43 -20.67
CA ILE A 891 -28.68 2.87 -21.48
C ILE A 891 -29.13 2.68 -22.92
N TYR A 892 -28.59 3.51 -23.81
CA TYR A 892 -28.74 3.43 -25.26
C TYR A 892 -27.48 2.84 -25.89
N THR A 893 -27.63 1.89 -26.80
CA THR A 893 -26.53 1.17 -27.45
C THR A 893 -26.78 1.06 -28.95
N ALA A 894 -25.79 0.58 -29.70
CA ALA A 894 -25.87 0.50 -31.16
C ALA A 894 -27.06 -0.32 -31.66
N ASN A 895 -27.42 -1.40 -30.95
CA ASN A 895 -28.46 -2.33 -31.37
C ASN A 895 -29.70 -2.33 -30.47
N THR A 896 -29.63 -1.83 -29.23
CA THR A 896 -30.77 -1.81 -28.30
C THR A 896 -30.97 -0.48 -27.56
N TRP A 897 -32.23 -0.10 -27.35
CA TRP A 897 -32.65 1.12 -26.63
C TRP A 897 -33.62 0.80 -25.49
N CYS A 898 -33.66 1.64 -24.46
CA CYS A 898 -34.73 1.62 -23.44
C CYS A 898 -35.96 2.43 -23.92
N ASP A 899 -37.16 2.15 -23.40
CA ASP A 899 -38.39 2.86 -23.80
C ASP A 899 -38.28 4.37 -23.60
N GLU A 900 -38.13 5.11 -24.68
CA GLU A 900 -37.98 6.56 -24.66
C GLU A 900 -39.24 7.32 -24.21
N ARG A 901 -40.39 6.64 -24.14
CA ARG A 901 -41.66 7.24 -23.69
C ARG A 901 -41.87 7.13 -22.19
N ASN A 902 -41.07 6.31 -21.51
CA ASN A 902 -41.22 6.01 -20.10
C ASN A 902 -39.95 6.31 -19.30
N THR A 903 -39.51 7.58 -19.32
CA THR A 903 -38.30 8.05 -18.61
C THR A 903 -38.52 8.33 -17.12
N GLY A 904 -39.66 7.91 -16.56
CA GLY A 904 -40.00 8.17 -15.16
C GLY A 904 -39.36 7.14 -14.25
N ASP A 905 -38.96 7.56 -13.06
CA ASP A 905 -38.37 6.69 -12.04
C ASP A 905 -39.44 5.85 -11.30
N GLY A 906 -39.06 4.67 -10.79
CA GLY A 906 -39.89 3.82 -9.93
C GLY A 906 -41.05 3.13 -10.66
N ARG A 907 -40.92 2.93 -11.98
CA ARG A 907 -41.92 2.24 -12.80
C ARG A 907 -41.86 0.74 -12.53
N ALA A 908 -43.02 0.11 -12.38
CA ALA A 908 -43.09 -1.34 -12.23
C ALA A 908 -42.35 -2.04 -13.38
N LYS A 909 -41.57 -3.09 -13.08
CA LYS A 909 -40.76 -3.85 -14.06
C LYS A 909 -41.50 -4.39 -15.28
N ASN A 910 -42.84 -4.45 -15.24
CA ASN A 910 -43.66 -4.86 -16.39
C ASN A 910 -44.08 -3.70 -17.31
N ALA A 911 -43.78 -2.46 -16.91
CA ALA A 911 -44.00 -1.24 -17.68
C ALA A 911 -42.69 -0.61 -18.20
N SER A 912 -41.54 -1.09 -17.70
CA SER A 912 -40.19 -0.82 -18.22
C SER A 912 -39.80 -1.90 -19.21
N PHE A 913 -39.15 -1.56 -20.33
CA PHE A 913 -38.63 -2.54 -21.29
C PHE A 913 -37.46 -2.00 -22.12
N ARG A 914 -36.56 -2.92 -22.48
CA ARG A 914 -35.50 -2.73 -23.49
C ARG A 914 -35.92 -3.34 -24.81
N TYR A 915 -35.59 -2.67 -25.91
CA TYR A 915 -35.96 -3.14 -27.24
C TYR A 915 -34.84 -3.04 -28.27
N THR A 916 -34.92 -3.89 -29.29
CA THR A 916 -34.00 -3.86 -30.45
C THR A 916 -34.32 -2.70 -31.38
N LYS A 917 -33.33 -1.87 -31.69
CA LYS A 917 -33.42 -0.66 -32.53
C LYS A 917 -34.04 -0.92 -33.91
N ASN A 918 -34.63 0.10 -34.54
CA ASN A 918 -35.38 0.00 -35.80
C ASN A 918 -36.62 -0.91 -35.69
N GLN A 919 -37.37 -0.79 -34.62
CA GLN A 919 -38.45 -1.68 -34.20
C GLN A 919 -39.57 -1.91 -35.24
N TYR A 920 -39.72 -1.03 -36.23
CA TYR A 920 -40.73 -1.14 -37.30
C TYR A 920 -40.21 -1.77 -38.61
N GLU A 921 -38.91 -2.05 -38.71
CA GLU A 921 -38.32 -2.70 -39.88
C GLU A 921 -38.51 -4.23 -39.81
N ASN A 922 -38.85 -4.86 -40.94
CA ASN A 922 -39.07 -6.30 -41.08
C ASN A 922 -37.93 -6.97 -41.87
N ASN A 923 -37.84 -8.29 -41.77
CA ASN A 923 -36.82 -9.20 -42.33
C ASN A 923 -35.41 -8.93 -41.79
N ILE A 924 -35.33 -8.56 -40.50
CA ILE A 924 -34.06 -8.33 -39.82
C ILE A 924 -33.98 -9.31 -38.65
N ASP A 925 -32.91 -10.12 -38.63
CA ASP A 925 -32.60 -10.94 -37.47
C ASP A 925 -32.28 -10.04 -36.28
N ARG A 926 -33.11 -10.14 -35.24
CA ARG A 926 -32.99 -9.34 -34.02
C ARG A 926 -32.29 -10.14 -32.93
N HIS A 927 -31.38 -9.47 -32.24
CA HIS A 927 -30.71 -10.00 -31.08
C HIS A 927 -30.64 -8.98 -29.94
N LEU A 928 -30.67 -9.50 -28.72
CA LEU A 928 -30.48 -8.78 -27.46
C LEU A 928 -29.83 -9.80 -26.54
N ASP A 929 -28.72 -9.45 -25.88
CA ASP A 929 -27.85 -10.41 -25.20
C ASP A 929 -27.43 -9.89 -23.82
N TYR A 930 -27.49 -10.74 -22.79
CA TYR A 930 -27.00 -10.42 -21.44
C TYR A 930 -26.01 -11.48 -20.97
N GLY A 931 -24.96 -11.03 -20.26
CA GLY A 931 -24.00 -11.89 -19.58
C GLY A 931 -24.10 -11.78 -18.06
N PHE A 932 -23.82 -12.86 -17.36
CA PHE A 932 -23.88 -12.95 -15.90
C PHE A 932 -22.74 -13.83 -15.35
N THR A 933 -22.08 -13.40 -14.28
CA THR A 933 -21.14 -14.22 -13.51
C THR A 933 -21.92 -15.02 -12.47
N LEU A 934 -21.90 -16.35 -12.56
CA LEU A 934 -22.64 -17.23 -11.66
C LEU A 934 -21.76 -18.40 -11.27
N PRO A 935 -21.76 -18.84 -10.00
CA PRO A 935 -21.17 -20.12 -9.63
C PRO A 935 -21.71 -21.27 -10.49
N ASN A 936 -20.95 -22.36 -10.54
CA ASN A 936 -21.41 -23.56 -11.23
C ASN A 936 -22.58 -24.18 -10.48
N GLY A 937 -23.64 -24.53 -11.21
CA GLY A 937 -24.88 -24.98 -10.60
C GLY A 937 -26.05 -24.94 -11.56
N LYS A 938 -27.23 -25.28 -11.05
CA LYS A 938 -28.48 -25.26 -11.80
C LYS A 938 -29.33 -24.05 -11.39
N TYR A 939 -29.78 -23.28 -12.38
CA TYR A 939 -30.48 -22.02 -12.18
C TYR A 939 -31.82 -22.00 -12.91
N SER A 940 -32.80 -21.32 -12.32
CA SER A 940 -34.05 -20.94 -12.98
C SER A 940 -33.92 -19.53 -13.52
N VAL A 941 -34.46 -19.31 -14.71
CA VAL A 941 -34.50 -18.01 -15.38
C VAL A 941 -35.97 -17.65 -15.60
N GLU A 942 -36.37 -16.50 -15.06
CA GLU A 942 -37.70 -15.92 -15.20
C GLU A 942 -37.62 -14.63 -16.03
N MET A 943 -38.48 -14.49 -17.05
CA MET A 943 -38.45 -13.38 -17.99
C MET A 943 -39.87 -12.94 -18.36
N CYS A 944 -40.04 -11.69 -18.77
CA CYS A 944 -41.30 -11.19 -19.34
C CYS A 944 -41.04 -10.31 -20.57
N PHE A 945 -41.93 -10.39 -21.54
CA PHE A 945 -41.86 -9.64 -22.79
C PHE A 945 -43.16 -8.90 -23.05
N SER A 946 -43.08 -7.80 -23.79
CA SER A 946 -44.22 -6.98 -24.17
C SER A 946 -44.26 -6.74 -25.68
N ASP A 947 -45.37 -6.19 -26.17
CA ASP A 947 -45.50 -5.73 -27.55
C ASP A 947 -46.26 -4.38 -27.56
N PRO A 948 -45.65 -3.33 -27.02
CA PRO A 948 -46.33 -2.05 -26.82
C PRO A 948 -46.67 -1.33 -28.13
N TRP A 949 -46.09 -1.79 -29.25
CA TRP A 949 -46.19 -1.16 -30.56
C TRP A 949 -46.78 -2.07 -31.64
N SER A 950 -47.24 -3.28 -31.29
CA SER A 950 -47.70 -4.27 -32.27
C SER A 950 -46.64 -4.60 -33.33
N CYS A 951 -45.36 -4.50 -32.96
CA CYS A 951 -44.18 -4.70 -33.81
C CYS A 951 -43.22 -5.76 -33.27
N SER A 952 -43.68 -6.59 -32.34
CA SER A 952 -42.91 -7.67 -31.70
C SER A 952 -43.46 -9.04 -32.07
N THR A 953 -42.63 -10.08 -31.97
CA THR A 953 -43.09 -11.49 -32.02
C THR A 953 -42.49 -12.27 -30.86
N SER A 954 -43.03 -13.47 -30.62
CA SER A 954 -42.52 -14.39 -29.60
C SER A 954 -41.06 -14.78 -29.82
N PRO A 955 -40.10 -14.26 -29.03
CA PRO A 955 -38.69 -14.60 -29.18
C PRO A 955 -38.39 -16.01 -28.66
N THR A 956 -37.23 -16.54 -29.06
CA THR A 956 -36.61 -17.73 -28.47
C THR A 956 -35.40 -17.32 -27.67
N VAL A 957 -35.24 -17.87 -26.47
CA VAL A 957 -34.13 -17.60 -25.55
C VAL A 957 -33.23 -18.82 -25.50
N TYR A 958 -31.95 -18.59 -25.76
CA TYR A 958 -30.90 -19.59 -25.67
C TYR A 958 -29.94 -19.24 -24.53
N ALA A 959 -29.27 -20.25 -24.00
CA ALA A 959 -28.03 -20.06 -23.27
C ALA A 959 -26.85 -20.44 -24.18
N TYR A 960 -25.77 -19.65 -24.14
CA TYR A 960 -24.52 -19.91 -24.87
C TYR A 960 -24.69 -20.08 -26.39
N TYR A 961 -25.53 -19.23 -27.00
CA TYR A 961 -25.87 -19.31 -28.42
C TYR A 961 -24.62 -19.26 -29.32
N GLY A 962 -24.54 -20.18 -30.29
CA GLY A 962 -23.41 -20.28 -31.21
C GLY A 962 -22.18 -21.02 -30.66
N THR A 963 -22.28 -21.64 -29.49
CA THR A 963 -21.22 -22.45 -28.88
C THR A 963 -21.60 -23.95 -28.83
N ASP A 964 -20.63 -24.81 -28.52
CA ASP A 964 -20.85 -26.24 -28.30
C ASP A 964 -21.71 -26.53 -27.04
N GLU A 965 -21.90 -25.55 -26.17
CA GLU A 965 -22.71 -25.63 -24.95
C GLU A 965 -24.13 -25.05 -25.11
N GLN A 966 -24.51 -24.67 -26.34
CA GLN A 966 -25.80 -24.04 -26.62
C GLN A 966 -26.97 -24.88 -26.09
N SER A 967 -27.90 -24.23 -25.39
CA SER A 967 -29.15 -24.85 -24.93
C SER A 967 -30.34 -23.91 -25.09
N VAL A 968 -31.54 -24.46 -25.25
CA VAL A 968 -32.78 -23.68 -25.34
C VAL A 968 -33.33 -23.47 -23.94
N VAL A 969 -33.46 -22.22 -23.51
CA VAL A 969 -34.01 -21.85 -22.20
C VAL A 969 -35.53 -21.72 -22.27
N ALA A 970 -36.05 -21.06 -23.31
CA ALA A 970 -37.48 -20.91 -23.54
C ALA A 970 -37.79 -20.65 -25.03
N GLU A 971 -38.87 -21.22 -25.54
CA GLU A 971 -39.35 -21.00 -26.91
C GLU A 971 -40.72 -20.32 -26.93
N LYS A 972 -41.02 -19.59 -28.00
CA LYS A 972 -42.33 -18.96 -28.25
C LYS A 972 -42.81 -18.11 -27.06
N CYS A 973 -41.91 -17.29 -26.51
CA CYS A 973 -42.21 -16.49 -25.32
C CYS A 973 -43.38 -15.52 -25.58
N ALA A 974 -44.30 -15.37 -24.63
CA ALA A 974 -45.46 -14.51 -24.78
C ALA A 974 -45.08 -13.02 -24.65
N THR A 975 -45.59 -12.16 -25.55
CA THR A 975 -45.26 -10.72 -25.63
C THR A 975 -46.41 -9.83 -25.14
N ASN A 976 -47.17 -10.26 -24.14
CA ASN A 976 -48.37 -9.55 -23.65
C ASN A 976 -48.13 -8.71 -22.38
N GLY A 977 -46.88 -8.58 -21.91
CA GLY A 977 -46.50 -7.78 -20.74
C GLY A 977 -46.97 -8.31 -19.39
N SER A 978 -47.57 -9.51 -19.34
CA SER A 978 -48.11 -10.09 -18.10
C SER A 978 -47.83 -11.58 -17.93
N THR A 979 -47.60 -12.31 -19.01
CA THR A 979 -47.27 -13.75 -18.96
C THR A 979 -45.79 -13.92 -18.67
N VAL A 980 -45.51 -14.60 -17.56
CA VAL A 980 -44.14 -14.93 -17.13
C VAL A 980 -43.64 -16.14 -17.91
N THR A 981 -42.46 -16.01 -18.50
CA THR A 981 -41.73 -17.10 -19.17
C THR A 981 -40.68 -17.66 -18.21
N LYS A 982 -40.58 -18.99 -18.09
CA LYS A 982 -39.60 -19.65 -17.21
C LYS A 982 -38.80 -20.70 -17.98
N GLY A 983 -37.52 -20.82 -17.64
CA GLY A 983 -36.61 -21.86 -18.13
C GLY A 983 -35.60 -22.26 -17.06
N GLU A 984 -34.86 -23.34 -17.31
CA GLU A 984 -33.75 -23.78 -16.47
C GLU A 984 -32.46 -23.82 -17.28
N VAL A 985 -31.32 -23.54 -16.64
CA VAL A 985 -29.99 -23.58 -17.25
C VAL A 985 -28.97 -24.16 -16.27
N VAL A 986 -27.93 -24.79 -16.82
CA VAL A 986 -26.77 -25.27 -16.05
C VAL A 986 -25.56 -24.39 -16.37
N VAL A 987 -24.90 -23.90 -15.33
CA VAL A 987 -23.67 -23.09 -15.42
C VAL A 987 -22.47 -23.98 -15.06
N ARG A 988 -21.45 -24.00 -15.93
CA ARG A 988 -20.27 -24.89 -15.78
C ARG A 988 -18.93 -24.17 -15.75
N ASN A 989 -18.87 -22.91 -16.16
CA ASN A 989 -17.63 -22.14 -16.29
C ASN A 989 -17.71 -20.77 -15.61
N GLY A 990 -18.49 -20.64 -14.53
CA GLY A 990 -18.58 -19.39 -13.78
C GLY A 990 -19.37 -18.27 -14.48
N ARG A 991 -19.95 -18.54 -15.65
CA ARG A 991 -20.59 -17.55 -16.52
C ARG A 991 -21.83 -18.12 -17.21
N LEU A 992 -22.86 -17.30 -17.33
CA LEU A 992 -24.08 -17.54 -18.11
C LEU A 992 -24.26 -16.42 -19.14
N ASP A 993 -24.38 -16.78 -20.43
CA ASP A 993 -24.81 -15.87 -21.48
C ASP A 993 -26.25 -16.21 -21.89
N LEU A 994 -27.17 -15.26 -21.76
CA LEU A 994 -28.56 -15.37 -22.24
C LEU A 994 -28.73 -14.62 -23.55
N ASN A 995 -29.16 -15.34 -24.58
CA ASN A 995 -29.24 -14.85 -25.94
C ASN A 995 -30.68 -14.87 -26.46
N PHE A 996 -31.23 -13.70 -26.73
CA PHE A 996 -32.61 -13.53 -27.16
C PHE A 996 -32.64 -13.36 -28.68
N ARG A 997 -33.40 -14.20 -29.40
CA ARG A 997 -33.42 -14.21 -30.88
C ARG A 997 -34.84 -14.11 -31.43
N SER A 998 -35.01 -13.29 -32.47
CA SER A 998 -36.23 -13.17 -33.26
C SER A 998 -35.85 -13.00 -34.74
N ALA A 999 -36.50 -13.74 -35.64
CA ALA A 999 -36.11 -13.81 -37.05
C ALA A 999 -36.59 -12.65 -37.93
N ASP A 1000 -37.39 -11.73 -37.38
CA ASP A 1000 -38.08 -10.71 -38.20
C ASP A 1000 -38.43 -9.45 -37.39
N LYS A 1001 -39.10 -9.63 -36.24
CA LYS A 1001 -39.68 -8.52 -35.48
C LYS A 1001 -38.91 -8.19 -34.20
N ALA A 1002 -39.11 -6.97 -33.71
CA ALA A 1002 -38.44 -6.43 -32.54
C ALA A 1002 -38.62 -7.32 -31.30
N ILE A 1003 -37.60 -7.34 -30.45
CA ILE A 1003 -37.66 -7.94 -29.12
C ILE A 1003 -37.91 -6.80 -28.14
N ASN A 1004 -38.89 -6.93 -27.24
CA ASN A 1004 -39.14 -5.99 -26.14
C ASN A 1004 -39.12 -6.79 -24.83
N LEU A 1005 -37.98 -6.74 -24.12
CA LEU A 1005 -37.74 -7.48 -22.88
C LEU A 1005 -37.98 -6.55 -21.68
N ASN A 1006 -38.83 -6.99 -20.75
CA ASN A 1006 -39.21 -6.21 -19.58
C ASN A 1006 -38.27 -6.45 -18.38
N TYR A 1007 -37.99 -7.72 -18.05
CA TYR A 1007 -37.10 -8.05 -16.93
C TYR A 1007 -36.50 -9.45 -17.07
N ILE A 1008 -35.43 -9.69 -16.30
CA ILE A 1008 -34.81 -11.00 -16.09
C ILE A 1008 -34.66 -11.22 -14.58
N ILE A 1009 -35.05 -12.40 -14.09
CA ILE A 1009 -34.75 -12.82 -12.71
C ILE A 1009 -34.13 -14.20 -12.71
N ILE A 1010 -32.97 -14.35 -12.09
CA ILE A 1010 -32.23 -15.62 -12.00
C ILE A 1010 -32.23 -16.10 -10.56
N ARG A 1011 -32.55 -17.37 -10.31
CA ARG A 1011 -32.51 -17.99 -8.98
C ARG A 1011 -31.81 -19.34 -9.01
N GLU A 1012 -31.03 -19.64 -7.99
CA GLU A 1012 -30.39 -20.94 -7.82
C GLU A 1012 -31.44 -22.01 -7.45
N ILE A 1013 -31.42 -23.16 -8.14
CA ILE A 1013 -32.34 -24.29 -7.90
C ILE A 1013 -31.63 -25.40 -7.11
N GLU A 1014 -30.49 -25.85 -7.61
CA GLU A 1014 -29.66 -26.89 -7.02
C GLU A 1014 -28.19 -26.49 -7.17
N LYS A 1015 -27.45 -26.53 -6.06
CA LYS A 1015 -25.98 -26.58 -6.10
C LYS A 1015 -25.59 -28.03 -6.36
N ASP A 1016 -25.13 -28.33 -7.56
CA ASP A 1016 -24.53 -29.65 -7.83
C ASP A 1016 -23.01 -29.52 -8.00
N PRO A 1017 -22.24 -30.47 -7.44
CA PRO A 1017 -20.80 -30.40 -7.35
C PRO A 1017 -20.21 -30.57 -8.74
N LEU A 1018 -19.16 -29.83 -9.05
CA LEU A 1018 -18.44 -30.02 -10.30
C LEU A 1018 -17.93 -31.48 -10.45
N PRO A 1019 -17.77 -31.94 -11.70
CA PRO A 1019 -17.57 -33.33 -12.06
C PRO A 1019 -16.23 -33.87 -11.55
N THR A 1020 -16.24 -35.12 -11.08
CA THR A 1020 -15.03 -35.89 -10.81
C THR A 1020 -14.26 -36.12 -12.12
N VAL A 1021 -13.24 -35.31 -12.38
CA VAL A 1021 -12.26 -35.59 -13.43
C VAL A 1021 -11.50 -36.85 -13.02
N THR A 1022 -11.81 -37.97 -13.69
CA THR A 1022 -11.15 -39.25 -13.46
C THR A 1022 -9.92 -39.31 -14.34
N SER A 1023 -8.75 -38.94 -13.81
CA SER A 1023 -7.47 -39.27 -14.44
C SER A 1023 -7.23 -40.77 -14.31
N THR A 1024 -7.14 -41.43 -15.45
CA THR A 1024 -6.93 -42.88 -15.59
C THR A 1024 -5.48 -43.22 -15.21
N ILE A 1025 -5.28 -43.88 -14.07
CA ILE A 1025 -4.08 -44.71 -13.84
C ILE A 1025 -4.52 -46.16 -13.95
N THR A 1026 -3.89 -46.87 -14.89
CA THR A 1026 -4.09 -48.30 -15.11
C THR A 1026 -3.64 -49.09 -13.88
N THR A 1027 -4.55 -49.81 -13.23
CA THR A 1027 -4.19 -51.03 -12.52
C THR A 1027 -5.29 -52.06 -12.67
N THR A 1028 -4.87 -53.24 -13.13
CA THR A 1028 -5.68 -54.39 -13.54
C THR A 1028 -6.64 -54.87 -12.45
N THR A 1029 -7.89 -55.04 -12.85
CA THR A 1029 -9.05 -55.47 -12.06
C THR A 1029 -8.99 -56.97 -11.72
N THR A 1030 -9.51 -57.36 -10.55
CA THR A 1030 -10.26 -58.63 -10.45
C THR A 1030 -11.63 -58.31 -9.90
N VAL A 1031 -12.65 -58.63 -10.70
CA VAL A 1031 -14.07 -58.31 -10.53
C VAL A 1031 -14.71 -59.30 -9.57
N THR A 1032 -15.59 -58.84 -8.68
CA THR A 1032 -16.84 -59.58 -8.42
C THR A 1032 -17.98 -58.60 -8.12
N THR A 1033 -19.04 -58.77 -8.92
CA THR A 1033 -20.31 -58.05 -8.98
C THR A 1033 -21.03 -57.99 -7.63
N THR A 1034 -21.70 -56.88 -7.30
CA THR A 1034 -22.75 -56.92 -6.27
C THR A 1034 -23.92 -56.01 -6.61
N THR A 1035 -25.08 -56.64 -6.58
CA THR A 1035 -26.43 -56.14 -6.74
C THR A 1035 -26.84 -55.22 -5.60
N THR A 1036 -27.70 -54.26 -5.92
CA THR A 1036 -28.42 -53.33 -5.06
C THR A 1036 -29.02 -54.00 -3.81
N THR A 1037 -28.71 -53.50 -2.62
CA THR A 1037 -29.53 -53.71 -1.42
C THR A 1037 -29.54 -52.48 -0.52
N VAL A 1038 -30.74 -52.16 -0.06
CA VAL A 1038 -31.10 -51.12 0.92
C VAL A 1038 -30.48 -51.49 2.27
N VAL A 1039 -29.76 -50.58 2.93
CA VAL A 1039 -29.16 -50.85 4.26
C VAL A 1039 -29.75 -49.93 5.33
N ASN A 1040 -30.31 -50.59 6.35
CA ASN A 1040 -30.78 -50.06 7.62
C ASN A 1040 -29.74 -49.18 8.33
N VAL A 1041 -30.21 -48.14 9.01
CA VAL A 1041 -29.40 -47.34 9.95
C VAL A 1041 -28.98 -48.22 11.15
N PRO A 1042 -27.68 -48.40 11.42
CA PRO A 1042 -27.21 -49.17 12.57
C PRO A 1042 -27.51 -48.43 13.89
N GLN A 1043 -27.90 -49.17 14.92
CA GLN A 1043 -28.23 -48.65 16.26
C GLN A 1043 -27.07 -48.92 17.24
N PRO A 1044 -26.87 -48.08 18.28
CA PRO A 1044 -25.87 -48.32 19.32
C PRO A 1044 -26.20 -49.59 20.10
N THR A 1045 -25.19 -50.44 20.33
CA THR A 1045 -25.33 -51.64 21.16
C THR A 1045 -25.27 -51.30 22.64
N LYS A 1046 -24.49 -50.27 23.00
CA LYS A 1046 -24.41 -49.70 24.35
C LYS A 1046 -23.86 -48.27 24.27
N LEU A 1047 -24.67 -47.27 24.64
CA LEU A 1047 -24.27 -45.86 24.60
C LEU A 1047 -23.14 -45.60 25.60
N GLY A 1048 -22.04 -45.00 25.12
CA GLY A 1048 -20.84 -44.66 25.88
C GLY A 1048 -19.67 -45.66 25.78
N ASP A 1049 -19.91 -46.86 25.24
CA ASP A 1049 -18.93 -47.95 25.16
C ASP A 1049 -18.17 -47.87 23.82
N ALA A 1050 -17.19 -46.96 23.76
CA ALA A 1050 -16.41 -46.63 22.58
C ALA A 1050 -15.44 -47.74 22.18
N ASN A 1051 -14.90 -48.47 23.16
CA ASN A 1051 -13.94 -49.55 22.92
C ASN A 1051 -14.61 -50.92 22.68
N CYS A 1052 -15.93 -51.02 22.86
CA CYS A 1052 -16.77 -52.22 22.72
C CYS A 1052 -16.46 -53.35 23.72
N ASP A 1053 -16.00 -53.03 24.93
CA ASP A 1053 -15.69 -54.02 25.98
C ASP A 1053 -16.86 -54.37 26.90
N SER A 1054 -18.04 -53.80 26.65
CA SER A 1054 -19.26 -53.95 27.45
C SER A 1054 -19.24 -53.26 28.80
N GLU A 1055 -18.24 -52.42 29.10
CA GLU A 1055 -18.22 -51.46 30.21
C GLU A 1055 -18.44 -50.03 29.66
N VAL A 1056 -18.59 -49.03 30.52
CA VAL A 1056 -18.54 -47.61 30.12
C VAL A 1056 -17.67 -46.99 31.17
N ASP A 1057 -16.44 -46.61 30.81
CA ASP A 1057 -15.45 -46.15 31.76
C ASP A 1057 -14.46 -45.11 31.16
N MET A 1058 -13.36 -44.84 31.85
CA MET A 1058 -12.38 -43.83 31.42
C MET A 1058 -11.65 -44.22 30.12
N SER A 1059 -11.56 -45.51 29.81
CA SER A 1059 -10.89 -46.00 28.61
C SER A 1059 -11.65 -45.62 27.33
N ASP A 1060 -12.98 -45.53 27.39
CA ASP A 1060 -13.82 -45.04 26.29
C ASP A 1060 -13.55 -43.56 25.98
N ILE A 1061 -13.47 -42.74 27.03
CA ILE A 1061 -13.15 -41.32 26.93
C ILE A 1061 -11.75 -41.13 26.31
N VAL A 1062 -10.77 -41.90 26.76
CA VAL A 1062 -9.39 -41.83 26.23
C VAL A 1062 -9.33 -42.25 24.77
N LEU A 1063 -10.05 -43.31 24.38
CA LEU A 1063 -10.09 -43.76 22.99
C LEU A 1063 -10.73 -42.71 22.08
N ILE A 1064 -11.82 -42.06 22.50
CA ILE A 1064 -12.45 -40.95 21.77
C ILE A 1064 -11.44 -39.80 21.56
N MET A 1065 -10.75 -39.39 22.62
CA MET A 1065 -9.76 -38.30 22.52
C MET A 1065 -8.56 -38.70 21.63
N GLN A 1066 -8.15 -39.96 21.63
CA GLN A 1066 -7.09 -40.48 20.75
C GLN A 1066 -7.51 -40.54 19.28
N VAL A 1067 -8.76 -40.91 18.99
CA VAL A 1067 -9.35 -40.90 17.65
C VAL A 1067 -9.37 -39.47 17.09
N LEU A 1068 -9.80 -38.49 17.90
CA LEU A 1068 -9.88 -37.09 17.49
C LEU A 1068 -8.49 -36.46 17.29
N ALA A 1069 -7.50 -36.86 18.09
CA ALA A 1069 -6.14 -36.34 18.01
C ALA A 1069 -5.27 -37.02 16.93
N ASN A 1070 -5.51 -38.30 16.61
CA ASN A 1070 -4.75 -39.05 15.62
C ASN A 1070 -5.59 -40.15 14.92
N PRO A 1071 -6.50 -39.77 14.02
CA PRO A 1071 -7.47 -40.68 13.41
C PRO A 1071 -6.81 -41.75 12.52
N ASN A 1072 -5.66 -41.47 11.89
CA ASN A 1072 -4.91 -42.46 11.09
C ASN A 1072 -4.35 -43.61 11.93
N LYS A 1073 -4.18 -43.40 13.25
CA LYS A 1073 -3.69 -44.41 14.18
C LYS A 1073 -4.82 -45.09 14.96
N TYR A 1074 -5.78 -44.31 15.46
CA TYR A 1074 -6.81 -44.81 16.38
C TYR A 1074 -8.24 -44.78 15.83
N GLY A 1075 -8.51 -44.17 14.66
CA GLY A 1075 -9.82 -44.13 13.99
C GLY A 1075 -10.21 -45.46 13.31
N GLU A 1076 -11.41 -45.55 12.73
CA GLU A 1076 -11.88 -46.77 12.05
C GLU A 1076 -10.90 -47.19 10.93
N GLY A 1077 -10.29 -48.38 11.07
CA GLY A 1077 -9.26 -48.86 10.14
C GLY A 1077 -7.84 -48.32 10.40
N GLY A 1078 -7.63 -47.67 11.54
CA GLY A 1078 -6.34 -47.14 11.98
C GLY A 1078 -5.27 -48.22 12.23
N THR A 1079 -4.01 -47.78 12.26
CA THR A 1079 -2.85 -48.68 12.36
C THR A 1079 -2.64 -49.31 13.74
N ASP A 1080 -3.28 -48.80 14.80
CA ASP A 1080 -3.18 -49.35 16.15
C ASP A 1080 -4.15 -50.53 16.35
N LYS A 1081 -3.71 -51.56 17.09
CA LYS A 1081 -4.53 -52.76 17.38
C LYS A 1081 -5.79 -52.44 18.18
N ASN A 1082 -5.81 -51.31 18.87
CA ASN A 1082 -6.94 -50.83 19.67
C ASN A 1082 -7.69 -49.68 18.96
N ALA A 1083 -7.52 -49.52 17.65
CA ALA A 1083 -8.28 -48.53 16.88
C ALA A 1083 -9.79 -48.75 17.03
N ILE A 1084 -10.55 -47.65 17.11
CA ILE A 1084 -11.98 -47.67 17.35
C ILE A 1084 -12.69 -48.44 16.22
N SER A 1085 -13.61 -49.33 16.60
CA SER A 1085 -14.40 -50.07 15.62
C SER A 1085 -15.56 -49.21 15.12
N LYS A 1086 -16.16 -49.59 13.99
CA LYS A 1086 -17.38 -48.96 13.48
C LYS A 1086 -18.51 -48.95 14.52
N GLN A 1087 -18.66 -50.04 15.27
CA GLN A 1087 -19.65 -50.13 16.35
C GLN A 1087 -19.26 -49.23 17.54
N GLY A 1088 -17.97 -49.13 17.84
CA GLY A 1088 -17.44 -48.24 18.87
C GLY A 1088 -17.72 -46.77 18.57
N MET A 1089 -17.59 -46.35 17.30
CA MET A 1089 -17.98 -45.00 16.88
C MET A 1089 -19.47 -44.72 17.08
N ILE A 1090 -20.34 -45.71 16.81
CA ILE A 1090 -21.80 -45.57 17.00
C ILE A 1090 -22.17 -45.56 18.48
N ASN A 1091 -21.50 -46.35 19.30
CA ASN A 1091 -21.70 -46.38 20.75
C ASN A 1091 -21.21 -45.10 21.42
N ALA A 1092 -20.11 -44.53 20.92
CA ALA A 1092 -19.46 -43.36 21.49
C ALA A 1092 -20.16 -42.03 21.16
N ASP A 1093 -20.96 -41.96 20.10
CA ASP A 1093 -21.74 -40.78 19.67
C ASP A 1093 -22.97 -40.59 20.59
N VAL A 1094 -22.75 -39.97 21.75
CA VAL A 1094 -23.72 -39.80 22.85
C VAL A 1094 -24.06 -38.32 23.13
N ASP A 1095 -23.36 -37.38 22.50
CA ASP A 1095 -23.65 -35.95 22.54
C ASP A 1095 -24.72 -35.60 21.50
N THR A 1096 -25.95 -35.38 21.98
CA THR A 1096 -27.12 -35.08 21.15
C THR A 1096 -27.09 -33.70 20.49
N SER A 1097 -26.09 -32.86 20.78
CA SER A 1097 -25.90 -31.55 20.14
C SER A 1097 -25.16 -31.63 18.80
N SER A 1098 -24.51 -32.77 18.49
CA SER A 1098 -23.84 -33.05 17.22
C SER A 1098 -24.14 -34.48 16.74
N LYS A 1099 -23.73 -34.83 15.51
CA LYS A 1099 -23.74 -36.21 15.02
C LYS A 1099 -22.32 -36.63 14.67
N GLY A 1100 -21.91 -37.80 15.12
CA GLY A 1100 -20.55 -38.31 14.98
C GLY A 1100 -19.66 -37.91 16.14
N LEU A 1101 -18.50 -38.58 16.23
CA LEU A 1101 -17.61 -38.49 17.37
C LEU A 1101 -16.96 -37.11 17.54
N THR A 1102 -17.09 -36.50 18.72
CA THR A 1102 -16.56 -35.20 19.12
C THR A 1102 -15.96 -35.24 20.52
N THR A 1103 -15.32 -34.14 20.95
CA THR A 1103 -14.89 -33.99 22.36
C THR A 1103 -16.10 -33.87 23.31
N GLY A 1104 -17.28 -33.51 22.79
CA GLY A 1104 -18.53 -33.44 23.54
C GLY A 1104 -18.98 -34.81 24.03
N ASP A 1105 -18.77 -35.86 23.23
CA ASP A 1105 -19.05 -37.25 23.57
C ASP A 1105 -18.19 -37.73 24.74
N ALA A 1106 -16.88 -37.50 24.66
CA ALA A 1106 -15.93 -37.79 25.73
C ALA A 1106 -16.33 -37.08 27.04
N LEU A 1107 -16.72 -35.81 26.95
CA LEU A 1107 -17.17 -35.02 28.10
C LEU A 1107 -18.51 -35.54 28.66
N ARG A 1108 -19.43 -36.00 27.82
CA ARG A 1108 -20.73 -36.51 28.24
C ARG A 1108 -20.62 -37.87 28.93
N ILE A 1109 -19.75 -38.76 28.43
CA ILE A 1109 -19.38 -40.00 29.14
C ILE A 1109 -18.72 -39.66 30.48
N GLN A 1110 -17.81 -38.68 30.51
CA GLN A 1110 -17.18 -38.24 31.77
C GLN A 1110 -18.20 -37.75 32.80
N LYS A 1111 -19.17 -36.92 32.36
CA LYS A 1111 -20.25 -36.43 33.23
C LYS A 1111 -21.15 -37.58 33.72
N PHE A 1112 -21.40 -38.59 32.88
CA PHE A 1112 -22.17 -39.78 33.26
C PHE A 1112 -21.46 -40.60 34.34
N LEU A 1113 -20.15 -40.84 34.19
CA LEU A 1113 -19.34 -41.56 35.20
C LEU A 1113 -19.26 -40.81 36.54
N LEU A 1114 -19.34 -39.48 36.51
CA LEU A 1114 -19.38 -38.63 37.70
C LEU A 1114 -20.79 -38.47 38.31
N GLY A 1115 -21.82 -39.09 37.72
CA GLY A 1115 -23.22 -38.97 38.16
C GLY A 1115 -23.83 -37.59 37.92
N LEU A 1116 -23.24 -36.77 37.05
CA LEU A 1116 -23.72 -35.43 36.70
C LEU A 1116 -24.79 -35.44 35.60
N VAL A 1117 -24.96 -36.57 34.91
CA VAL A 1117 -26.07 -36.85 33.98
C VAL A 1117 -26.56 -38.27 34.22
N GLU A 1118 -27.88 -38.47 34.19
CA GLU A 1118 -28.55 -39.72 34.59
C GLU A 1118 -28.52 -40.80 33.48
N SER A 1119 -28.37 -40.40 32.21
CA SER A 1119 -28.26 -41.31 31.06
C SER A 1119 -27.44 -40.72 29.90
N LEU A 1120 -26.98 -41.60 29.00
CA LEU A 1120 -26.25 -41.27 27.77
C LEU A 1120 -27.14 -41.26 26.50
N SER A 1121 -28.44 -41.50 26.67
CA SER A 1121 -29.47 -41.48 25.61
C SER A 1121 -30.04 -40.10 25.35
#